data_AF-A0A0A8EPY3-F1
#
_entry.id   AF-A0A0A8EPY3-F1
#
_cell.length_a   1.000
_cell.length_b   1.000
_cell.length_c   1.000
_cell.angle_alpha   90.00
_cell.angle_beta   90.00
_cell.angle_gamma   90.00
#
_symmetry.space_group_name_H-M   'P 1'
#
loop_
_entity.id
_entity.type
_entity.pdbx_description
1 polymer ?
#
loop_
_entity_poly.entity_id
_entity_poly.type
_entity_poly.pdbx_seq_one_letter_code
_entity_poly.pdbx_strand_id
1 'polypeptide(L)'
;MSDAPEAYLRYPHLHGDLLCFAAEDDLWLAPLAPDGEEPGRAWRLTVDRTRVGHPRFSPDGTRIAFTSWRSLDPEIHLVPVAGGLARRLTYWGSTDARVCGWTPPDHEGQAQILAVSSHGQPFSYYSWAYSLPTDGSPGGQLPWGPVAHIALADVDGERRTLLLSGKPPHEPASWKRYRGGATGRMWLHGTRLLPDLCGHLDSVMFTGGRIAFLSDHEGVGNVYSCLPDGTDLRRHSDHRDFYARHASTDGSRIVYQCAGDLWLIDDLGPDAVPRKLAVRLGGPRAGRRGYQVPAASHVTGLAVDATGRASAVGIRGSLYWLTHRDGPARTIHDTPGVRVRLPVMLGATGRIAYVTDAEGEDAVEIANLPRASGPGTPRRLAAGALGRVHELVPAPDGERLAVATHDGRLLLVETGAPEEPGSGPADAGGEGGADGGSGPAEPVTELTRSANGPVRDLAFSPDSRWLTWSHPGIGRSLRKISMARLSDGHVVDVTNGRFEDEQPVFTRDGRYLAFLSWRGFDPVYDVHTGDLSFPLGCRPYLVPLSSATPSPFALSPEGRPAAGGLDPDENPPPSGEGPVLVEVEGLANRVTPFPVAASKYSSLQPVGGGGLVWLRWPISGALGETFANPADTSGRPTLEHFDLVKARRTELSSSLDGFALSGDGTRLVVNDEGELRAVPATEPADSDSTVYLDLRRILHDVDPGSEWRQAYEEAGRIVRAYFWDPKLCGIDWEEVLAQYRPLLERVASPDEFADLLREVLGELGTSHAYVTGARRNEGPPHYQRPIGLLGANFVRRDGRWAVRRILPGESSDSKARSPLAGTGIREGSALTHVDGRPVDPVAGPYPLLAAAGGTTVELTFSPPEGEGTGNGHARRVAVVPLVDERPLRYQDWVAKRRAVVRELSDGRCGYLHIPDMGGSGWAQFNRDLRREVAMPALIVDVRGNAGGNISELVIEKLTRTIMGWDLTRDAEPVSYTSNAPRGPVVALADEMTSSDGDMITAAFKLQGIGPVVGTRTWGGVVGMTGRHRLADGTQITVPMNAAWFHLYGWGVENHGVEVDIEALRSPLHWAEGRHPQLGVAVRTALELLERHPAADPPNLSDVPDRRRPPLPPRGTN
;
A
#
# COMPACT_ATOMS: atom_id res chain seq x y z
N MET A 1 15.96 -42.68 10.29
CA MET A 1 14.62 -42.23 9.87
C MET A 1 14.83 -40.82 9.33
N SER A 2 14.47 -40.56 8.07
CA SER A 2 14.76 -39.25 7.45
C SER A 2 13.93 -38.17 8.14
N ASP A 3 14.57 -37.19 8.77
CA ASP A 3 13.95 -35.98 9.30
C ASP A 3 13.25 -35.23 8.17
N ALA A 4 11.97 -35.53 7.96
CA ALA A 4 11.12 -34.68 7.14
C ALA A 4 10.90 -33.38 7.92
N PRO A 5 11.06 -32.20 7.31
CA PRO A 5 10.93 -30.94 8.01
C PRO A 5 9.52 -30.78 8.62
N GLU A 6 9.46 -30.39 9.91
CA GLU A 6 8.22 -30.13 10.65
C GLU A 6 7.38 -29.04 9.95
N ALA A 7 6.05 -29.10 10.06
CA ALA A 7 5.18 -28.10 9.44
C ALA A 7 5.17 -26.76 10.22
N TYR A 8 4.87 -25.65 9.56
CA TYR A 8 4.68 -24.35 10.21
C TYR A 8 3.23 -24.22 10.71
N LEU A 9 3.02 -24.36 12.01
CA LEU A 9 1.69 -24.45 12.63
C LEU A 9 1.28 -23.09 13.20
N ARG A 10 0.00 -22.71 13.07
CA ARG A 10 -0.53 -21.41 13.52
C ARG A 10 -1.92 -21.51 14.15
N TYR A 11 -2.30 -20.46 14.88
CA TYR A 11 -3.63 -20.26 15.48
C TYR A 11 -4.19 -21.48 16.25
N PRO A 12 -3.46 -22.04 17.22
CA PRO A 12 -3.93 -23.21 17.94
C PRO A 12 -5.13 -22.93 18.86
N HIS A 13 -5.97 -23.94 19.09
CA HIS A 13 -6.98 -24.00 20.14
C HIS A 13 -7.24 -25.45 20.54
N LEU A 14 -7.60 -25.70 21.79
CA LEU A 14 -7.74 -27.05 22.35
C LEU A 14 -9.11 -27.25 23.03
N HIS A 15 -9.56 -28.50 23.11
CA HIS A 15 -10.74 -28.91 23.88
C HIS A 15 -10.65 -30.41 24.16
N GLY A 16 -10.75 -30.80 25.44
CA GLY A 16 -10.51 -32.19 25.86
C GLY A 16 -9.14 -32.69 25.38
N ASP A 17 -9.14 -33.79 24.65
CA ASP A 17 -7.92 -34.41 24.09
C ASP A 17 -7.71 -34.05 22.61
N LEU A 18 -8.33 -32.98 22.13
CA LEU A 18 -8.21 -32.52 20.74
C LEU A 18 -7.58 -31.13 20.65
N LEU A 19 -6.77 -30.97 19.62
CA LEU A 19 -6.12 -29.73 19.22
C LEU A 19 -6.56 -29.38 17.80
N CYS A 20 -7.02 -28.15 17.57
CA CYS A 20 -7.19 -27.59 16.23
C CYS A 20 -6.18 -26.47 15.97
N PHE A 21 -5.76 -26.34 14.72
CA PHE A 21 -4.75 -25.36 14.28
C PHE A 21 -4.82 -25.17 12.76
N ALA A 22 -4.17 -24.11 12.26
CA ALA A 22 -3.99 -23.88 10.83
C ALA A 22 -2.60 -24.36 10.37
N ALA A 23 -2.57 -25.02 9.22
CA ALA A 23 -1.35 -25.37 8.49
C ALA A 23 -1.67 -25.58 7.00
N GLU A 24 -0.78 -25.15 6.12
CA GLU A 24 -0.98 -25.12 4.66
C GLU A 24 -2.25 -24.39 4.20
N ASP A 25 -2.63 -23.31 4.92
CA ASP A 25 -3.89 -22.58 4.72
C ASP A 25 -5.15 -23.44 4.86
N ASP A 26 -5.09 -24.52 5.62
CA ASP A 26 -6.25 -25.34 5.97
C ASP A 26 -6.35 -25.54 7.49
N LEU A 27 -7.56 -25.83 7.96
CA LEU A 27 -7.82 -26.21 9.34
C LEU A 27 -7.53 -27.70 9.54
N TRP A 28 -6.82 -28.02 10.62
CA TRP A 28 -6.47 -29.37 11.01
C TRP A 28 -6.93 -29.67 12.43
N LEU A 29 -7.10 -30.97 12.68
CA LEU A 29 -7.31 -31.55 14.00
C LEU A 29 -6.23 -32.58 14.30
N ALA A 30 -5.77 -32.62 15.54
CA ALA A 30 -4.87 -33.64 16.05
C ALA A 30 -5.30 -34.09 17.45
N PRO A 31 -5.11 -35.38 17.81
CA PRO A 31 -5.14 -35.79 19.21
C PRO A 31 -4.02 -35.09 19.98
N LEU A 32 -4.33 -34.62 21.18
CA LEU A 32 -3.34 -34.05 22.09
C LEU A 32 -2.47 -35.19 22.64
N ALA A 33 -1.17 -35.14 22.35
CA ALA A 33 -0.22 -36.12 22.87
C ALA A 33 0.08 -35.86 24.36
N PRO A 34 0.05 -36.89 25.22
CA PRO A 34 0.67 -36.83 26.53
C PRO A 34 2.16 -36.49 26.42
N ASP A 35 2.72 -35.94 27.50
CA ASP A 35 4.13 -35.58 27.50
C ASP A 35 5.03 -36.83 27.32
N GLY A 36 6.01 -36.73 26.42
CA GLY A 36 6.90 -37.84 26.07
C GLY A 36 6.29 -38.95 25.20
N GLU A 37 5.01 -38.87 24.80
CA GLU A 37 4.38 -39.85 23.91
C GLU A 37 4.40 -39.42 22.43
N GLU A 38 4.42 -40.41 21.53
CA GLU A 38 4.36 -40.18 20.09
C GLU A 38 3.01 -39.58 19.68
N PRO A 39 3.00 -38.49 18.89
CA PRO A 39 1.76 -37.84 18.53
C PRO A 39 0.90 -38.69 17.57
N GLY A 40 -0.41 -38.69 17.87
CA GLY A 40 -1.41 -39.20 16.94
C GLY A 40 -1.36 -38.50 15.58
N ARG A 41 -1.94 -39.15 14.56
CA ARG A 41 -2.01 -38.55 13.21
C ARG A 41 -3.03 -37.41 13.19
N ALA A 42 -2.62 -36.24 12.70
CA ALA A 42 -3.54 -35.15 12.42
C ALA A 42 -4.35 -35.39 11.13
N TRP A 43 -5.60 -34.92 11.10
CA TRP A 43 -6.47 -34.95 9.92
C TRP A 43 -6.97 -33.55 9.56
N ARG A 44 -7.19 -33.35 8.26
CA ARG A 44 -7.57 -32.06 7.70
C ARG A 44 -9.10 -31.90 7.71
N LEU A 45 -9.59 -30.73 8.11
CA LEU A 45 -11.02 -30.39 8.14
C LEU A 45 -11.47 -29.54 6.95
N THR A 46 -10.60 -28.70 6.40
CA THR A 46 -10.87 -27.90 5.19
C THR A 46 -9.92 -28.29 4.07
N VAL A 47 -10.29 -28.01 2.82
CA VAL A 47 -9.42 -28.23 1.65
C VAL A 47 -9.53 -27.06 0.66
N ASP A 48 -9.94 -25.90 1.17
CA ASP A 48 -10.13 -24.70 0.36
C ASP A 48 -8.77 -24.10 -0.04
N ARG A 49 -7.70 -24.41 0.72
CA ARG A 49 -6.33 -23.89 0.53
C ARG A 49 -6.24 -22.37 0.49
N THR A 50 -7.19 -21.70 1.12
CA THR A 50 -7.24 -20.25 1.25
C THR A 50 -6.96 -19.89 2.70
N ARG A 51 -6.42 -18.70 2.95
CA ARG A 51 -6.10 -18.23 4.29
C ARG A 51 -7.25 -18.51 5.28
N VAL A 52 -6.91 -19.16 6.39
CA VAL A 52 -7.79 -19.41 7.54
C VAL A 52 -7.12 -18.95 8.82
N GLY A 53 -7.91 -18.61 9.84
CA GLY A 53 -7.35 -18.21 11.12
C GLY A 53 -8.31 -18.30 12.29
N HIS A 54 -7.72 -18.25 13.49
CA HIS A 54 -8.40 -18.19 14.79
C HIS A 54 -9.53 -19.24 14.98
N PRO A 55 -9.29 -20.55 14.74
CA PRO A 55 -10.28 -21.56 15.05
C PRO A 55 -10.54 -21.63 16.56
N ARG A 56 -11.81 -21.82 16.95
CA ARG A 56 -12.26 -21.94 18.34
C ARG A 56 -13.27 -23.07 18.47
N PHE A 57 -12.96 -24.08 19.28
CA PHE A 57 -13.91 -25.13 19.63
C PHE A 57 -15.13 -24.52 20.34
N SER A 58 -16.32 -25.03 20.03
CA SER A 58 -17.51 -24.74 20.82
C SER A 58 -17.35 -25.31 22.24
N PRO A 59 -18.06 -24.77 23.25
CA PRO A 59 -17.94 -25.25 24.64
C PRO A 59 -18.23 -26.74 24.81
N ASP A 60 -19.11 -27.30 23.97
CA ASP A 60 -19.46 -28.72 23.93
C ASP A 60 -18.45 -29.60 23.14
N GLY A 61 -17.45 -29.00 22.51
CA GLY A 61 -16.43 -29.69 21.71
C GLY A 61 -16.93 -30.28 20.39
N THR A 62 -18.16 -29.99 19.95
CA THR A 62 -18.75 -30.64 18.77
C THR A 62 -18.50 -29.88 17.45
N ARG A 63 -18.17 -28.59 17.53
CA ARG A 63 -17.98 -27.71 16.36
C ARG A 63 -16.77 -26.79 16.53
N ILE A 64 -16.31 -26.22 15.42
CA ILE A 64 -15.25 -25.22 15.39
C ILE A 64 -15.73 -24.01 14.59
N ALA A 65 -15.72 -22.84 15.23
CA ALA A 65 -15.86 -21.56 14.55
C ALA A 65 -14.49 -21.06 14.10
N PHE A 66 -14.36 -20.56 12.88
CA PHE A 66 -13.09 -20.07 12.35
C PHE A 66 -13.31 -18.94 11.33
N THR A 67 -12.28 -18.15 11.09
CA THR A 67 -12.27 -17.13 10.03
C THR A 67 -11.69 -17.72 8.75
N SER A 68 -12.34 -17.49 7.61
CA SER A 68 -11.89 -17.94 6.28
C SER A 68 -11.94 -16.81 5.26
N TRP A 69 -10.88 -16.70 4.46
CA TRP A 69 -10.77 -15.82 3.28
C TRP A 69 -11.14 -16.57 1.99
N ARG A 70 -12.07 -17.53 2.06
CA ARG A 70 -12.58 -18.21 0.86
C ARG A 70 -13.32 -17.24 -0.07
N SER A 71 -13.97 -16.23 0.50
CA SER A 71 -14.45 -15.05 -0.22
C SER A 71 -13.39 -13.94 -0.22
N LEU A 72 -13.64 -12.88 -0.99
CA LEU A 72 -12.77 -11.70 -1.04
C LEU A 72 -12.43 -11.14 0.35
N ASP A 73 -13.46 -10.98 1.20
CA ASP A 73 -13.32 -10.58 2.59
C ASP A 73 -13.39 -11.78 3.53
N PRO A 74 -12.69 -11.73 4.69
CA PRO A 74 -12.80 -12.77 5.72
C PRO A 74 -14.19 -12.86 6.29
N GLU A 75 -14.63 -14.09 6.52
CA GLU A 75 -15.95 -14.36 7.09
C GLU A 75 -15.90 -15.52 8.08
N ILE A 76 -16.81 -15.49 9.03
CA ILE A 76 -16.94 -16.50 10.07
C ILE A 76 -17.64 -17.72 9.51
N HIS A 77 -17.01 -18.87 9.68
CA HIS A 77 -17.50 -20.18 9.27
C HIS A 77 -17.59 -21.12 10.46
N LEU A 78 -18.43 -22.14 10.34
CA LEU A 78 -18.63 -23.18 11.34
C LEU A 78 -18.49 -24.56 10.69
N VAL A 79 -17.71 -25.44 11.29
CA VAL A 79 -17.52 -26.82 10.81
C VAL A 79 -17.68 -27.83 11.96
N PRO A 80 -18.31 -29.00 11.75
CA PRO A 80 -18.34 -30.07 12.75
C PRO A 80 -16.94 -30.64 13.01
N VAL A 81 -16.63 -30.98 14.27
CA VAL A 81 -15.35 -31.62 14.65
C VAL A 81 -15.18 -33.00 14.01
N ALA A 82 -16.29 -33.72 13.81
CA ALA A 82 -16.30 -35.00 13.09
C ALA A 82 -16.02 -34.87 11.58
N GLY A 83 -15.86 -33.65 11.05
CA GLY A 83 -15.80 -33.37 9.62
C GLY A 83 -17.19 -33.21 8.98
N GLY A 84 -17.22 -32.69 7.75
CA GLY A 84 -18.45 -32.46 7.00
C GLY A 84 -18.47 -31.08 6.32
N LEU A 85 -19.67 -30.61 5.98
CA LEU A 85 -19.85 -29.32 5.30
C LEU A 85 -19.57 -28.15 6.25
N ALA A 86 -18.58 -27.33 5.93
CA ALA A 86 -18.40 -26.03 6.56
C ALA A 86 -19.49 -25.06 6.07
N ARG A 87 -20.10 -24.31 7.00
CA ARG A 87 -21.14 -23.31 6.69
C ARG A 87 -20.64 -21.91 7.01
N ARG A 88 -20.75 -21.00 6.05
CA ARG A 88 -20.56 -19.56 6.24
C ARG A 88 -21.69 -18.98 7.08
N LEU A 89 -21.36 -18.20 8.10
CA LEU A 89 -22.33 -17.58 9.01
C LEU A 89 -22.46 -16.08 8.78
N THR A 90 -21.36 -15.39 8.45
CA THR A 90 -21.36 -13.94 8.24
C THR A 90 -21.21 -13.57 6.78
N TYR A 91 -21.72 -12.38 6.46
CA TYR A 91 -21.69 -11.75 5.15
C TYR A 91 -21.43 -10.26 5.35
N TRP A 92 -20.41 -9.97 6.16
CA TRP A 92 -20.14 -8.64 6.68
C TRP A 92 -19.37 -7.75 5.71
N GLY A 93 -18.61 -8.34 4.77
CA GLY A 93 -17.86 -7.61 3.74
C GLY A 93 -16.84 -6.66 4.35
N SER A 94 -16.14 -7.13 5.38
CA SER A 94 -15.17 -6.34 6.15
C SER A 94 -13.85 -7.07 6.22
N THR A 95 -12.76 -6.37 5.93
CA THR A 95 -11.41 -6.93 5.76
C THR A 95 -10.76 -7.48 7.03
N ASP A 96 -11.41 -7.30 8.18
CA ASP A 96 -10.85 -7.49 9.53
C ASP A 96 -11.69 -8.41 10.43
N ALA A 97 -12.71 -9.10 9.86
CA ALA A 97 -13.57 -9.99 10.63
C ALA A 97 -12.78 -11.17 11.24
N ARG A 98 -12.93 -11.38 12.55
CA ARG A 98 -12.14 -12.37 13.30
C ARG A 98 -12.92 -13.04 14.42
N VAL A 99 -12.84 -14.36 14.50
CA VAL A 99 -13.35 -15.15 15.65
C VAL A 99 -12.44 -14.94 16.87
N CYS A 100 -13.04 -14.69 18.03
CA CYS A 100 -12.34 -14.52 19.31
C CYS A 100 -12.53 -15.74 20.23
N GLY A 101 -13.75 -16.26 20.30
CA GLY A 101 -14.12 -17.33 21.23
C GLY A 101 -15.61 -17.63 21.22
N TRP A 102 -16.13 -18.09 22.34
CA TRP A 102 -17.54 -18.40 22.55
C TRP A 102 -18.04 -17.77 23.85
N THR A 103 -19.33 -17.46 23.93
CA THR A 103 -19.97 -17.18 25.21
C THR A 103 -20.06 -18.47 26.03
N PRO A 104 -20.07 -18.40 27.37
CA PRO A 104 -20.55 -19.52 28.16
C PRO A 104 -21.98 -19.87 27.73
N PRO A 105 -22.40 -21.14 27.84
CA PRO A 105 -23.77 -21.54 27.56
C PRO A 105 -24.77 -20.69 28.34
N ASP A 106 -25.89 -20.37 27.73
CA ASP A 106 -27.03 -19.81 28.45
C ASP A 106 -27.79 -20.90 29.23
N HIS A 107 -28.89 -20.51 29.86
CA HIS A 107 -29.77 -21.41 30.63
C HIS A 107 -30.42 -22.51 29.77
N GLU A 108 -30.45 -22.37 28.44
CA GLU A 108 -30.91 -23.39 27.50
C GLU A 108 -29.76 -24.25 26.95
N GLY A 109 -28.52 -24.03 27.43
CA GLY A 109 -27.32 -24.72 26.97
C GLY A 109 -26.77 -24.21 25.64
N GLN A 110 -27.25 -23.07 25.13
CA GLN A 110 -26.81 -22.51 23.85
C GLN A 110 -25.62 -21.56 24.05
N ALA A 111 -24.60 -21.71 23.21
CA ALA A 111 -23.45 -20.80 23.17
C ALA A 111 -23.42 -20.02 21.85
N GLN A 112 -22.98 -18.77 21.91
CA GLN A 112 -22.81 -17.91 20.74
C GLN A 112 -21.32 -17.68 20.45
N ILE A 113 -20.99 -17.51 19.18
CA ILE A 113 -19.63 -17.19 18.74
C ILE A 113 -19.36 -15.72 19.05
N LEU A 114 -18.21 -15.43 19.63
CA LEU A 114 -17.71 -14.08 19.84
C LEU A 114 -16.74 -13.71 18.73
N ALA A 115 -16.91 -12.53 18.17
CA ALA A 115 -16.09 -12.04 17.08
C ALA A 115 -15.82 -10.54 17.17
N VAL A 116 -14.82 -10.07 16.42
CA VAL A 116 -14.58 -8.65 16.19
C VAL A 116 -14.58 -8.32 14.71
N SER A 117 -15.06 -7.15 14.35
CA SER A 117 -15.01 -6.62 12.98
C SER A 117 -15.35 -5.14 12.93
N SER A 118 -14.83 -4.42 11.94
CA SER A 118 -15.28 -3.09 11.55
C SER A 118 -16.61 -3.08 10.75
N HIS A 119 -17.32 -4.21 10.69
CA HIS A 119 -18.62 -4.34 10.03
C HIS A 119 -19.59 -3.25 10.49
N GLY A 120 -20.07 -2.45 9.54
CA GLY A 120 -21.01 -1.39 9.86
C GLY A 120 -20.38 -0.12 10.46
N GLN A 121 -19.06 0.01 10.44
CA GLN A 121 -18.30 1.12 11.03
C GLN A 121 -17.65 2.02 9.96
N PRO A 122 -17.29 3.28 10.31
CA PRO A 122 -16.70 4.24 9.36
C PRO A 122 -15.23 3.96 9.00
N PHE A 123 -14.49 3.20 9.82
CA PHE A 123 -13.06 2.93 9.62
C PHE A 123 -12.70 1.49 9.98
N SER A 124 -11.64 0.95 9.36
CA SER A 124 -11.17 -0.43 9.60
C SER A 124 -10.55 -0.64 10.98
N TYR A 125 -9.90 0.37 11.58
CA TYR A 125 -9.37 0.26 12.94
C TYR A 125 -10.47 0.40 14.02
N TYR A 126 -11.68 0.78 13.62
CA TYR A 126 -12.84 0.95 14.48
C TYR A 126 -13.60 -0.38 14.53
N SER A 127 -12.98 -1.43 15.06
CA SER A 127 -13.58 -2.77 15.16
C SER A 127 -14.45 -2.92 16.41
N TRP A 128 -15.65 -3.47 16.29
CA TRP A 128 -16.55 -3.77 17.43
C TRP A 128 -16.58 -5.25 17.75
N ALA A 129 -16.98 -5.59 18.96
CA ALA A 129 -17.34 -6.96 19.31
C ALA A 129 -18.76 -7.31 18.86
N TYR A 130 -18.95 -8.56 18.42
CA TYR A 130 -20.21 -9.13 17.96
C TYR A 130 -20.47 -10.47 18.66
N SER A 131 -21.74 -10.76 18.91
CA SER A 131 -22.22 -12.07 19.35
C SER A 131 -23.03 -12.70 18.21
N LEU A 132 -22.64 -13.90 17.79
CA LEU A 132 -23.15 -14.57 16.60
C LEU A 132 -23.74 -15.95 16.96
N PRO A 133 -25.07 -16.13 16.83
CA PRO A 133 -25.69 -17.43 17.00
C PRO A 133 -25.27 -18.43 15.91
N THR A 134 -25.41 -19.73 16.21
CA THR A 134 -25.09 -20.80 15.25
C THR A 134 -26.27 -21.19 14.36
N ASP A 135 -27.36 -20.44 14.34
CA ASP A 135 -28.53 -20.71 13.48
C ASP A 135 -28.36 -20.14 12.06
N GLY A 136 -27.44 -19.18 11.86
CA GLY A 136 -27.23 -18.46 10.60
C GLY A 136 -27.71 -17.01 10.63
N SER A 137 -28.22 -16.54 11.77
CA SER A 137 -28.45 -15.12 12.04
C SER A 137 -27.16 -14.32 11.89
N PRO A 138 -27.20 -13.08 11.36
CA PRO A 138 -26.01 -12.23 11.19
C PRO A 138 -25.38 -11.75 12.52
N GLY A 139 -26.00 -12.08 13.66
CA GLY A 139 -25.52 -11.71 14.99
C GLY A 139 -25.86 -10.27 15.39
N GLY A 140 -25.37 -9.86 16.56
CA GLY A 140 -25.60 -8.53 17.14
C GLY A 140 -24.31 -7.88 17.62
N GLN A 141 -24.18 -6.58 17.35
CA GLN A 141 -23.10 -5.74 17.85
C GLN A 141 -23.23 -5.54 19.36
N LEU A 142 -22.13 -5.69 20.10
CA LEU A 142 -22.05 -5.44 21.54
C LEU A 142 -21.71 -3.97 21.83
N PRO A 143 -22.11 -3.40 22.99
CA PRO A 143 -22.13 -1.95 23.21
C PRO A 143 -20.77 -1.34 23.61
N TRP A 144 -19.70 -2.13 23.66
CA TRP A 144 -18.45 -1.77 24.36
C TRP A 144 -17.53 -0.79 23.63
N GLY A 145 -17.88 -0.36 22.42
CA GLY A 145 -17.02 0.49 21.59
C GLY A 145 -15.92 -0.29 20.84
N PRO A 146 -14.90 0.43 20.32
CA PRO A 146 -13.79 -0.17 19.60
C PRO A 146 -12.98 -1.13 20.47
N VAL A 147 -12.86 -2.38 20.03
CA VAL A 147 -12.13 -3.46 20.70
C VAL A 147 -11.45 -4.38 19.69
N ALA A 148 -10.24 -4.83 20.03
CA ALA A 148 -9.45 -5.77 19.25
C ALA A 148 -9.71 -7.23 19.67
N HIS A 149 -10.14 -7.49 20.91
CA HIS A 149 -10.44 -8.83 21.42
C HIS A 149 -11.52 -8.79 22.50
N ILE A 150 -12.27 -9.89 22.62
CA ILE A 150 -13.30 -10.09 23.64
C ILE A 150 -13.30 -11.53 24.13
N ALA A 151 -13.44 -11.72 25.44
CA ALA A 151 -13.68 -13.00 26.07
C ALA A 151 -14.79 -12.86 27.13
N LEU A 152 -15.60 -13.90 27.29
CA LEU A 152 -16.63 -13.98 28.33
C LEU A 152 -16.43 -15.26 29.14
N ALA A 153 -16.62 -15.16 30.46
CA ALA A 153 -16.64 -16.30 31.36
C ALA A 153 -17.63 -16.03 32.50
N ASP A 154 -18.17 -17.09 33.08
CA ASP A 154 -18.92 -17.00 34.33
C ASP A 154 -17.91 -17.15 35.48
N VAL A 155 -17.70 -16.06 36.23
CA VAL A 155 -16.74 -15.95 37.34
C VAL A 155 -17.54 -15.62 38.60
N ASP A 156 -17.40 -16.43 39.64
CA ASP A 156 -18.17 -16.31 40.89
C ASP A 156 -19.70 -16.26 40.69
N GLY A 157 -20.19 -17.02 39.70
CA GLY A 157 -21.62 -17.08 39.35
C GLY A 157 -22.13 -15.89 38.54
N GLU A 158 -21.26 -14.94 38.18
CA GLU A 158 -21.61 -13.77 37.37
C GLU A 158 -20.91 -13.78 36.02
N ARG A 159 -21.63 -13.40 34.97
CA ARG A 159 -21.06 -13.27 33.63
C ARG A 159 -20.16 -12.05 33.53
N ARG A 160 -18.86 -12.27 33.34
CA ARG A 160 -17.85 -11.22 33.20
C ARG A 160 -17.40 -11.08 31.75
N THR A 161 -17.15 -9.83 31.35
CA THR A 161 -16.65 -9.48 30.00
C THR A 161 -15.24 -8.94 30.13
N LEU A 162 -14.31 -9.54 29.40
CA LEU A 162 -12.93 -9.09 29.25
C LEU A 162 -12.73 -8.52 27.85
N LEU A 163 -12.18 -7.31 27.78
CA LEU A 163 -11.97 -6.59 26.52
C LEU A 163 -10.53 -6.14 26.38
N LEU A 164 -10.03 -6.16 25.15
CA LEU A 164 -8.80 -5.48 24.75
C LEU A 164 -9.14 -4.34 23.79
N SER A 165 -8.87 -3.09 24.16
CA SER A 165 -9.11 -1.90 23.34
C SER A 165 -7.86 -1.06 23.14
N GLY A 166 -7.89 -0.05 22.26
CA GLY A 166 -6.75 0.85 22.03
C GLY A 166 -5.49 0.12 21.56
N LYS A 167 -5.67 -0.88 20.69
CA LYS A 167 -4.63 -1.72 20.10
C LYS A 167 -4.70 -1.58 18.57
N PRO A 168 -3.58 -1.44 17.86
CA PRO A 168 -3.59 -1.37 16.41
C PRO A 168 -4.00 -2.74 15.81
N PRO A 169 -4.42 -2.76 14.54
CA PRO A 169 -4.86 -3.99 13.88
C PRO A 169 -3.73 -5.00 13.62
N HIS A 170 -2.46 -4.63 13.80
CA HIS A 170 -1.33 -5.55 13.69
C HIS A 170 -1.07 -6.30 15.00
N GLU A 171 -0.41 -7.45 14.91
CA GLU A 171 0.00 -8.25 16.06
C GLU A 171 1.35 -7.76 16.62
N PRO A 172 1.64 -7.90 17.93
CA PRO A 172 2.95 -7.59 18.50
C PRO A 172 4.17 -8.05 17.70
N ALA A 173 4.15 -9.21 17.05
CA ALA A 173 5.31 -9.67 16.31
C ALA A 173 5.58 -8.88 15.01
N SER A 174 4.63 -8.08 14.52
CA SER A 174 4.82 -7.21 13.35
C SER A 174 5.56 -5.91 13.67
N TRP A 175 5.61 -5.52 14.95
CA TRP A 175 6.41 -4.40 15.45
C TRP A 175 6.81 -4.73 16.90
N LYS A 176 7.94 -5.44 17.04
CA LYS A 176 8.41 -5.91 18.35
C LYS A 176 8.85 -4.73 19.20
N ARG A 177 8.61 -4.84 20.51
CA ARG A 177 8.98 -3.82 21.51
C ARG A 177 8.28 -2.49 21.25
N TYR A 178 7.05 -2.55 20.73
CA TYR A 178 6.22 -1.37 20.49
C TYR A 178 5.82 -0.70 21.82
N ARG A 179 5.98 0.63 21.91
CA ARG A 179 5.71 1.46 23.11
C ARG A 179 4.92 2.73 22.82
N GLY A 180 4.31 2.81 21.63
CA GLY A 180 3.43 3.91 21.26
C GLY A 180 2.12 3.96 22.04
N GLY A 181 1.23 4.91 21.72
CA GLY A 181 -0.03 5.09 22.44
C GLY A 181 -1.03 3.92 22.34
N ALA A 182 -0.84 3.03 21.37
CA ALA A 182 -1.77 1.94 21.06
C ALA A 182 -1.30 0.56 21.56
N THR A 183 -0.58 0.48 22.68
CA THR A 183 -0.10 -0.82 23.21
C THR A 183 -1.22 -1.80 23.59
N GLY A 184 -2.47 -1.34 23.70
CA GLY A 184 -3.61 -2.12 24.16
C GLY A 184 -3.93 -1.83 25.62
N ARG A 185 -5.23 -1.86 25.95
CA ARG A 185 -5.77 -1.64 27.29
C ARG A 185 -6.74 -2.76 27.62
N MET A 186 -6.49 -3.45 28.73
CA MET A 186 -7.31 -4.55 29.20
C MET A 186 -8.41 -4.04 30.14
N TRP A 187 -9.65 -4.47 29.93
CA TRP A 187 -10.80 -4.08 30.73
C TRP A 187 -11.57 -5.30 31.21
N LEU A 188 -11.72 -5.45 32.52
CA LEU A 188 -12.61 -6.44 33.12
C LEU A 188 -13.87 -5.74 33.61
N HIS A 189 -14.99 -6.01 32.94
CA HIS A 189 -16.31 -5.48 33.28
C HIS A 189 -16.30 -3.95 33.53
N GLY A 190 -15.60 -3.21 32.66
CA GLY A 190 -15.48 -1.74 32.73
C GLY A 190 -14.33 -1.21 33.59
N THR A 191 -13.65 -2.05 34.37
CA THR A 191 -12.46 -1.69 35.16
C THR A 191 -11.19 -1.95 34.36
N ARG A 192 -10.30 -0.96 34.28
CA ARG A 192 -9.00 -1.11 33.59
C ARG A 192 -8.04 -1.93 34.47
N LEU A 193 -7.44 -2.97 33.89
CA LEU A 193 -6.41 -3.77 34.55
C LEU A 193 -5.03 -3.31 34.11
N LEU A 194 -4.06 -3.36 35.03
CA LEU A 194 -2.64 -3.12 34.76
C LEU A 194 -2.37 -1.84 33.94
N PRO A 195 -2.87 -0.65 34.36
CA PRO A 195 -2.76 0.58 33.57
C PRO A 195 -1.31 1.02 33.30
N ASP A 196 -0.38 0.63 34.17
CA ASP A 196 1.04 1.00 34.12
C ASP A 196 1.92 -0.03 33.41
N LEU A 197 1.33 -1.12 32.87
CA LEU A 197 2.09 -2.15 32.18
C LEU A 197 2.58 -1.64 30.82
N CYS A 198 3.88 -1.41 30.69
CA CYS A 198 4.50 -0.89 29.48
C CYS A 198 4.89 -2.00 28.49
N GLY A 199 3.94 -2.47 27.69
CA GLY A 199 4.22 -3.41 26.59
C GLY A 199 3.00 -3.69 25.73
N HIS A 200 3.21 -4.22 24.53
CA HIS A 200 2.11 -4.48 23.62
C HIS A 200 1.32 -5.71 24.06
N LEU A 201 0.02 -5.54 24.36
CA LEU A 201 -0.88 -6.59 24.83
C LEU A 201 -1.61 -7.29 23.67
N ASP A 202 -1.82 -8.60 23.78
CA ASP A 202 -2.69 -9.36 22.87
C ASP A 202 -3.30 -10.61 23.54
N SER A 203 -4.27 -11.26 22.88
CA SER A 203 -4.82 -12.57 23.27
C SER A 203 -5.29 -12.66 24.74
N VAL A 204 -6.08 -11.68 25.21
CA VAL A 204 -6.64 -11.70 26.58
C VAL A 204 -7.64 -12.84 26.78
N MET A 205 -7.57 -13.57 27.90
CA MET A 205 -8.40 -14.76 28.17
C MET A 205 -8.63 -15.01 29.67
N PHE A 206 -9.73 -15.70 29.99
CA PHE A 206 -10.00 -16.24 31.33
C PHE A 206 -9.45 -17.67 31.42
N THR A 207 -8.60 -17.96 32.40
CA THR A 207 -8.10 -19.33 32.59
C THR A 207 -7.61 -19.58 34.02
N GLY A 208 -7.95 -20.73 34.59
CA GLY A 208 -7.47 -21.15 35.92
C GLY A 208 -7.78 -20.15 37.05
N GLY A 209 -8.89 -19.41 36.97
CA GLY A 209 -9.25 -18.35 37.94
C GLY A 209 -8.46 -17.03 37.78
N ARG A 210 -7.69 -16.89 36.70
CA ARG A 210 -6.83 -15.74 36.40
C ARG A 210 -7.18 -15.11 35.05
N ILE A 211 -6.62 -13.94 34.79
CA ILE A 211 -6.67 -13.27 33.49
C ILE A 211 -5.31 -13.44 32.82
N ALA A 212 -5.25 -14.24 31.76
CA ALA A 212 -4.03 -14.46 30.99
C ALA A 212 -4.01 -13.64 29.71
N PHE A 213 -2.81 -13.30 29.22
CA PHE A 213 -2.60 -12.49 28.02
C PHE A 213 -1.16 -12.65 27.50
N LEU A 214 -0.94 -12.22 26.26
CA LEU A 214 0.39 -12.06 25.68
C LEU A 214 0.89 -10.62 25.91
N SER A 215 2.17 -10.46 26.21
CA SER A 215 2.82 -9.16 26.31
C SER A 215 4.32 -9.23 26.02
N ASP A 216 4.90 -8.13 25.54
CA ASP A 216 6.35 -7.98 25.38
C ASP A 216 6.94 -6.91 26.31
N HIS A 217 6.30 -6.61 27.44
CA HIS A 217 6.76 -5.58 28.37
C HIS A 217 8.18 -5.83 28.92
N GLU A 218 8.59 -7.09 29.04
CA GLU A 218 9.96 -7.50 29.41
C GLU A 218 10.91 -7.64 28.19
N GLY A 219 10.49 -7.21 27.00
CA GLY A 219 11.31 -7.14 25.78
C GLY A 219 11.06 -8.26 24.76
N VAL A 220 10.52 -9.40 25.18
CA VAL A 220 10.14 -10.52 24.29
C VAL A 220 8.71 -10.98 24.61
N GLY A 221 7.93 -11.24 23.56
CA GLY A 221 6.53 -11.69 23.68
C GLY A 221 6.41 -13.02 24.42
N ASN A 222 5.77 -13.01 25.58
CA ASN A 222 5.55 -14.19 26.43
C ASN A 222 4.11 -14.22 26.98
N VAL A 223 3.72 -15.36 27.58
CA VAL A 223 2.44 -15.54 28.25
C VAL A 223 2.55 -15.04 29.69
N TYR A 224 1.61 -14.18 30.10
CA TYR A 224 1.51 -13.64 31.45
C TYR A 224 0.10 -13.83 31.99
N SER A 225 -0.06 -13.72 33.30
CA SER A 225 -1.38 -13.59 33.92
C SER A 225 -1.38 -12.75 35.18
N CYS A 226 -2.52 -12.17 35.52
CA CYS A 226 -2.78 -11.51 36.80
C CYS A 226 -4.08 -12.04 37.42
N LEU A 227 -4.31 -11.73 38.68
CA LEU A 227 -5.62 -11.93 39.30
C LEU A 227 -6.67 -11.00 38.66
N PRO A 228 -7.99 -11.30 38.80
CA PRO A 228 -9.05 -10.47 38.23
C PRO A 228 -9.06 -9.00 38.71
N ASP A 229 -8.43 -8.70 39.84
CA ASP A 229 -8.24 -7.34 40.36
C ASP A 229 -6.98 -6.63 39.82
N GLY A 230 -6.21 -7.31 38.97
CA GLY A 230 -4.96 -6.80 38.39
C GLY A 230 -3.73 -7.02 39.26
N THR A 231 -3.82 -7.71 40.40
CA THR A 231 -2.68 -8.00 41.27
C THR A 231 -1.96 -9.30 40.88
N ASP A 232 -0.82 -9.58 41.51
CA ASP A 232 -0.07 -10.84 41.35
C ASP A 232 0.26 -11.16 39.88
N LEU A 233 0.86 -10.20 39.17
CA LEU A 233 1.33 -10.40 37.81
C LEU A 233 2.43 -11.49 37.77
N ARG A 234 2.27 -12.48 36.90
CA ARG A 234 3.19 -13.62 36.73
C ARG A 234 3.48 -13.89 35.26
N ARG A 235 4.71 -14.31 34.96
CA ARG A 235 5.14 -14.85 33.67
C ARG A 235 5.00 -16.37 33.67
N HIS A 236 4.52 -16.94 32.56
CA HIS A 236 4.27 -18.38 32.39
C HIS A 236 5.05 -19.01 31.25
N SER A 237 5.82 -18.24 30.49
CA SER A 237 6.73 -18.74 29.47
C SER A 237 8.02 -17.93 29.42
N ASP A 238 9.13 -18.57 29.05
CA ASP A 238 10.48 -17.96 29.05
C ASP A 238 11.12 -17.98 27.65
N HIS A 239 10.34 -17.71 26.60
CA HIS A 239 10.90 -17.59 25.25
C HIS A 239 11.80 -16.37 25.16
N ARG A 240 12.97 -16.56 24.53
CA ARG A 240 14.00 -15.52 24.34
C ARG A 240 14.24 -15.19 22.88
N ASP A 241 14.13 -16.21 22.03
CA ASP A 241 14.50 -16.10 20.62
C ASP A 241 13.32 -15.64 19.76
N PHE A 242 12.13 -16.17 20.02
CA PHE A 242 10.92 -15.91 19.24
C PHE A 242 9.76 -15.49 20.15
N TYR A 243 8.80 -14.73 19.61
CA TYR A 243 7.64 -14.30 20.38
C TYR A 243 6.64 -15.47 20.54
N ALA A 244 6.06 -15.60 21.73
CA ALA A 244 4.82 -16.34 21.93
C ALA A 244 3.65 -15.56 21.31
N ARG A 245 2.84 -16.24 20.51
CA ARG A 245 1.81 -15.65 19.64
C ARG A 245 0.54 -16.48 19.62
N HIS A 246 -0.57 -15.86 19.22
CA HIS A 246 -1.86 -16.51 18.98
C HIS A 246 -2.36 -17.42 20.12
N ALA A 247 -2.13 -17.02 21.37
CA ALA A 247 -2.51 -17.82 22.53
C ALA A 247 -4.03 -17.98 22.64
N SER A 248 -4.47 -19.15 23.10
CA SER A 248 -5.87 -19.45 23.36
C SER A 248 -6.02 -20.50 24.46
N THR A 249 -7.24 -20.73 24.95
CA THR A 249 -7.49 -21.55 26.14
C THR A 249 -8.80 -22.33 26.05
N ASP A 250 -8.85 -23.47 26.73
CA ASP A 250 -10.08 -24.22 27.03
C ASP A 250 -10.72 -23.83 28.39
N GLY A 251 -10.17 -22.80 29.06
CA GLY A 251 -10.56 -22.33 30.39
C GLY A 251 -9.66 -22.84 31.53
N SER A 252 -8.81 -23.83 31.28
CA SER A 252 -7.86 -24.38 32.26
C SER A 252 -6.42 -24.39 31.77
N ARG A 253 -6.21 -24.73 30.50
CA ARG A 253 -4.90 -24.84 29.84
C ARG A 253 -4.74 -23.72 28.82
N ILE A 254 -3.50 -23.34 28.50
CA ILE A 254 -3.20 -22.36 27.44
C ILE A 254 -2.39 -23.06 26.35
N VAL A 255 -2.81 -22.91 25.10
CA VAL A 255 -2.01 -23.27 23.92
C VAL A 255 -1.63 -22.02 23.14
N TYR A 256 -0.41 -21.96 22.63
CA TYR A 256 0.07 -20.83 21.85
C TYR A 256 1.09 -21.30 20.79
N GLN A 257 1.45 -20.38 19.90
CA GLN A 257 2.43 -20.61 18.84
C GLN A 257 3.73 -19.86 19.13
N CYS A 258 4.87 -20.45 18.79
CA CYS A 258 6.19 -19.82 18.87
C CYS A 258 7.07 -20.44 17.77
N ALA A 259 7.60 -19.62 16.84
CA ALA A 259 8.43 -20.08 15.71
C ALA A 259 7.80 -21.19 14.83
N GLY A 260 6.46 -21.16 14.69
CA GLY A 260 5.72 -22.20 13.95
C GLY A 260 5.53 -23.52 14.71
N ASP A 261 5.98 -23.60 15.96
CA ASP A 261 5.67 -24.69 16.90
C ASP A 261 4.48 -24.35 17.77
N LEU A 262 3.80 -25.38 18.27
CA LEU A 262 2.72 -25.25 19.24
C LEU A 262 3.23 -25.63 20.63
N TRP A 263 2.82 -24.87 21.64
CA TRP A 263 3.24 -25.04 23.02
C TRP A 263 2.02 -25.06 23.94
N LEU A 264 2.09 -25.84 25.02
CA LEU A 264 1.03 -25.99 26.01
C LEU A 264 1.53 -25.60 27.40
N ILE A 265 0.70 -24.85 28.12
CA ILE A 265 0.79 -24.63 29.57
C ILE A 265 -0.40 -25.37 30.19
N ASP A 266 -0.10 -26.41 30.97
CA ASP A 266 -1.13 -27.30 31.55
C ASP A 266 -1.89 -26.64 32.73
N ASP A 267 -1.24 -25.75 33.48
CA ASP A 267 -1.87 -24.93 34.53
C ASP A 267 -1.08 -23.63 34.79
N LEU A 268 -1.63 -22.71 35.58
CA LEU A 268 -1.00 -21.43 35.92
C LEU A 268 -0.36 -21.39 37.32
N GLY A 269 -0.04 -22.56 37.87
CA GLY A 269 0.70 -22.72 39.12
C GLY A 269 2.13 -22.19 39.00
N PRO A 270 2.78 -21.91 40.15
CA PRO A 270 4.13 -21.33 40.17
C PRO A 270 5.22 -22.22 39.58
N ASP A 271 5.01 -23.55 39.57
CA ASP A 271 5.95 -24.54 39.05
C ASP A 271 5.60 -25.02 37.63
N ALA A 272 4.54 -24.48 37.02
CA ALA A 272 4.10 -24.88 35.69
C ALA A 272 5.06 -24.33 34.63
N VAL A 273 5.53 -25.21 33.73
CA VAL A 273 6.46 -24.86 32.65
C VAL A 273 5.82 -25.24 31.31
N PRO A 274 5.90 -24.38 30.28
CA PRO A 274 5.39 -24.73 28.96
C PRO A 274 6.14 -25.91 28.34
N ARG A 275 5.40 -26.79 27.66
CA ARG A 275 5.97 -27.89 26.86
C ARG A 275 5.62 -27.76 25.39
N LYS A 276 6.56 -28.09 24.51
CA LYS A 276 6.34 -28.15 23.06
C LYS A 276 5.43 -29.34 22.74
N LEU A 277 4.41 -29.13 21.91
CA LEU A 277 3.51 -30.17 21.43
C LEU A 277 4.05 -30.76 20.12
N ALA A 278 4.27 -32.07 20.09
CA ALA A 278 4.56 -32.77 18.86
C ALA A 278 3.27 -32.93 18.04
N VAL A 279 3.31 -32.60 16.74
CA VAL A 279 2.16 -32.71 15.84
C VAL A 279 2.59 -33.39 14.55
N ARG A 280 1.93 -34.51 14.22
CA ARG A 280 2.21 -35.27 13.00
C ARG A 280 1.16 -35.02 11.94
N LEU A 281 1.46 -34.16 10.96
CA LEU A 281 0.58 -33.96 9.81
C LEU A 281 0.50 -35.23 8.94
N GLY A 282 -0.71 -35.61 8.58
CA GLY A 282 -0.95 -36.72 7.67
C GLY A 282 -0.96 -36.28 6.20
N GLY A 283 -0.24 -36.99 5.32
CA GLY A 283 -0.31 -36.81 3.87
C GLY A 283 0.81 -35.94 3.28
N PRO A 284 0.84 -35.76 1.94
CA PRO A 284 1.86 -34.95 1.28
C PRO A 284 1.66 -33.45 1.54
N ARG A 285 2.76 -32.70 1.64
CA ARG A 285 2.75 -31.24 1.78
C ARG A 285 2.44 -30.54 0.46
N ALA A 286 1.15 -30.54 0.10
CA ALA A 286 0.68 -30.05 -1.19
C ALA A 286 0.92 -28.54 -1.40
N GLY A 287 1.21 -27.79 -0.33
CA GLY A 287 1.68 -26.40 -0.36
C GLY A 287 2.96 -26.20 -1.16
N ARG A 288 3.90 -27.14 -1.02
CA ARG A 288 5.24 -27.10 -1.62
C ARG A 288 5.34 -27.82 -2.97
N ARG A 289 4.23 -28.32 -3.51
CA ARG A 289 4.21 -28.99 -4.81
C ARG A 289 4.53 -27.96 -5.91
N GLY A 290 5.46 -28.30 -6.80
CA GLY A 290 5.74 -27.52 -8.00
C GLY A 290 4.51 -27.39 -8.91
N TYR A 291 4.41 -26.27 -9.63
CA TYR A 291 3.25 -25.97 -10.47
C TYR A 291 3.59 -24.93 -11.55
N GLN A 292 2.81 -24.93 -12.63
CA GLN A 292 2.95 -23.94 -13.70
C GLN A 292 2.10 -22.69 -13.46
N VAL A 293 2.59 -21.55 -13.96
CA VAL A 293 1.85 -20.28 -13.95
C VAL A 293 1.56 -19.78 -15.37
N PRO A 294 0.43 -19.08 -15.60
CA PRO A 294 0.19 -18.39 -16.86
C PRO A 294 1.19 -17.24 -17.04
N ALA A 295 2.09 -17.35 -18.03
CA ALA A 295 3.13 -16.34 -18.25
C ALA A 295 2.58 -14.91 -18.45
N ALA A 296 1.44 -14.77 -19.12
CA ALA A 296 0.80 -13.46 -19.38
C ALA A 296 0.48 -12.66 -18.10
N SER A 297 0.15 -13.34 -17.00
CA SER A 297 -0.16 -12.69 -15.72
C SER A 297 1.07 -12.39 -14.86
N HIS A 298 2.27 -12.77 -15.33
CA HIS A 298 3.51 -12.75 -14.56
C HIS A 298 4.71 -12.13 -15.31
N VAL A 299 4.46 -11.31 -16.33
CA VAL A 299 5.51 -10.55 -17.01
C VAL A 299 6.13 -9.53 -16.04
N THR A 300 7.45 -9.61 -15.86
CA THR A 300 8.22 -8.78 -14.92
C THR A 300 9.32 -7.96 -15.58
N GLY A 301 9.64 -8.25 -16.84
CA GLY A 301 10.61 -7.51 -17.64
C GLY A 301 10.51 -7.90 -19.10
N LEU A 302 10.94 -7.01 -19.99
CA LEU A 302 10.85 -7.19 -21.43
C LEU A 302 12.06 -6.50 -22.10
N ALA A 303 12.75 -7.23 -22.96
CA ALA A 303 13.79 -6.70 -23.82
C ALA A 303 13.55 -7.17 -25.26
N VAL A 304 13.45 -6.24 -26.20
CA VAL A 304 13.13 -6.53 -27.61
C VAL A 304 14.42 -6.69 -28.40
N ASP A 305 14.44 -7.63 -29.34
CA ASP A 305 15.57 -7.79 -30.25
C ASP A 305 15.76 -6.59 -31.18
N ALA A 306 16.82 -6.62 -31.99
CA ALA A 306 17.12 -5.55 -32.93
C ALA A 306 15.95 -5.24 -33.88
N THR A 307 15.19 -6.25 -34.31
CA THR A 307 14.19 -6.11 -35.39
C THR A 307 12.73 -6.08 -34.92
N GLY A 308 12.46 -6.26 -33.62
CA GLY A 308 11.09 -6.41 -33.12
C GLY A 308 10.39 -7.67 -33.62
N ARG A 309 11.14 -8.76 -33.78
CA ARG A 309 10.65 -10.10 -34.15
C ARG A 309 10.77 -11.11 -33.03
N ALA A 310 11.53 -10.80 -31.98
CA ALA A 310 11.67 -11.62 -30.79
C ALA A 310 11.90 -10.75 -29.55
N SER A 311 11.61 -11.31 -28.37
CA SER A 311 11.87 -10.65 -27.10
C SER A 311 12.38 -11.63 -26.06
N ALA A 312 13.24 -11.15 -25.17
CA ALA A 312 13.44 -11.77 -23.88
C ALA A 312 12.34 -11.31 -22.92
N VAL A 313 11.60 -12.25 -22.34
CA VAL A 313 10.44 -12.02 -21.47
C VAL A 313 10.77 -12.59 -20.10
N GLY A 314 10.76 -11.73 -19.08
CA GLY A 314 10.99 -12.12 -17.69
C GLY A 314 9.71 -12.60 -17.02
N ILE A 315 9.69 -13.83 -16.48
CA ILE A 315 8.55 -14.44 -15.80
C ILE A 315 8.99 -14.90 -14.41
N ARG A 316 8.43 -14.33 -13.34
CA ARG A 316 8.73 -14.67 -11.93
C ARG A 316 10.22 -14.84 -11.58
N GLY A 317 11.10 -14.00 -12.16
CA GLY A 317 12.55 -14.09 -11.91
C GLY A 317 13.30 -15.07 -12.80
N SER A 318 12.63 -15.72 -13.76
CA SER A 318 13.23 -16.45 -14.88
C SER A 318 13.16 -15.64 -16.17
N LEU A 319 13.93 -16.02 -17.20
CA LEU A 319 14.04 -15.30 -18.47
C LEU A 319 13.97 -16.23 -19.67
N TYR A 320 13.07 -15.92 -20.60
CA TYR A 320 12.79 -16.74 -21.78
C TYR A 320 12.91 -15.91 -23.06
N TRP A 321 13.50 -16.50 -24.10
CA TRP A 321 13.52 -15.98 -25.46
C TRP A 321 12.27 -16.43 -26.22
N LEU A 322 11.48 -15.47 -26.70
CA LEU A 322 10.22 -15.70 -27.41
C LEU A 322 10.26 -15.06 -28.80
N THR A 323 10.12 -15.87 -29.85
CA THR A 323 9.83 -15.35 -31.19
C THR A 323 8.40 -14.82 -31.23
N HIS A 324 8.17 -13.63 -31.80
CA HIS A 324 6.87 -12.97 -31.72
C HIS A 324 5.77 -13.68 -32.51
N ARG A 325 6.12 -14.22 -33.69
CA ARG A 325 5.26 -15.11 -34.49
C ARG A 325 5.50 -16.56 -34.08
N ASP A 326 5.26 -17.51 -34.99
CA ASP A 326 5.47 -18.95 -34.79
C ASP A 326 6.85 -19.30 -34.21
N GLY A 327 6.96 -20.51 -33.66
CA GLY A 327 8.20 -21.07 -33.11
C GLY A 327 8.15 -21.31 -31.59
N PRO A 328 9.19 -21.93 -31.01
CA PRO A 328 9.24 -22.25 -29.60
C PRO A 328 9.71 -21.06 -28.74
N ALA A 329 9.27 -21.01 -27.48
CA ALA A 329 10.00 -20.27 -26.45
C ALA A 329 11.25 -21.06 -26.04
N ARG A 330 12.34 -20.38 -25.71
CA ARG A 330 13.60 -21.00 -25.28
C ARG A 330 14.07 -20.38 -23.98
N THR A 331 14.54 -21.18 -23.05
CA THR A 331 15.06 -20.69 -21.77
C THR A 331 16.40 -19.98 -21.96
N ILE A 332 16.55 -18.80 -21.34
CA ILE A 332 17.84 -18.12 -21.15
C ILE A 332 18.33 -18.40 -19.73
N HIS A 333 17.45 -18.25 -18.73
CA HIS A 333 17.73 -18.55 -17.33
C HIS A 333 16.45 -19.03 -16.63
N ASP A 334 16.52 -20.15 -15.91
CA ASP A 334 15.39 -20.73 -15.15
C ASP A 334 15.88 -21.60 -13.98
N THR A 335 16.89 -21.10 -13.26
CA THR A 335 17.44 -21.81 -12.09
C THR A 335 16.55 -21.56 -10.87
N PRO A 336 15.97 -22.60 -10.23
CA PRO A 336 15.15 -22.42 -9.04
C PRO A 336 15.92 -21.73 -7.91
N GLY A 337 15.28 -20.74 -7.26
CA GLY A 337 15.88 -20.00 -6.14
C GLY A 337 16.87 -18.91 -6.55
N VAL A 338 16.92 -18.55 -7.84
CA VAL A 338 17.68 -17.42 -8.37
C VAL A 338 16.71 -16.50 -9.10
N ARG A 339 16.82 -15.19 -8.86
CA ARG A 339 16.00 -14.17 -9.50
C ARG A 339 16.83 -13.35 -10.48
N VAL A 340 16.37 -13.30 -11.73
CA VAL A 340 16.89 -12.35 -12.74
C VAL A 340 15.94 -11.17 -12.96
N ARG A 341 16.51 -10.00 -13.25
CA ARG A 341 15.79 -8.74 -13.48
C ARG A 341 16.47 -7.92 -14.57
N LEU A 342 15.75 -6.89 -15.06
CA LEU A 342 16.29 -5.85 -15.95
C LEU A 342 17.05 -6.41 -17.17
N PRO A 343 16.43 -7.29 -18.00
CA PRO A 343 17.10 -7.79 -19.20
C PRO A 343 17.34 -6.67 -20.21
N VAL A 344 18.50 -6.68 -20.88
CA VAL A 344 18.86 -5.74 -21.95
C VAL A 344 19.66 -6.41 -23.07
N MET A 345 19.40 -6.05 -24.32
CA MET A 345 20.18 -6.55 -25.47
C MET A 345 21.52 -5.82 -25.58
N LEU A 346 22.62 -6.57 -25.77
CA LEU A 346 23.93 -5.97 -26.00
C LEU A 346 24.10 -5.61 -27.49
N GLY A 347 23.44 -4.53 -27.91
CA GLY A 347 23.46 -4.07 -29.30
C GLY A 347 23.01 -5.15 -30.29
N ALA A 348 23.72 -5.26 -31.41
CA ALA A 348 23.50 -6.31 -32.42
C ALA A 348 24.38 -7.56 -32.21
N THR A 349 25.06 -7.70 -31.06
CA THR A 349 26.05 -8.78 -30.82
C THR A 349 25.43 -10.18 -30.72
N GLY A 350 24.10 -10.28 -30.56
CA GLY A 350 23.40 -11.52 -30.30
C GLY A 350 23.60 -12.05 -28.87
N ARG A 351 24.00 -11.18 -27.94
CA ARG A 351 24.13 -11.42 -26.50
C ARG A 351 23.10 -10.59 -25.72
N ILE A 352 22.77 -11.04 -24.53
CA ILE A 352 21.86 -10.38 -23.59
C ILE A 352 22.55 -10.26 -22.22
N ALA A 353 22.32 -9.14 -21.53
CA ALA A 353 22.72 -8.94 -20.15
C ALA A 353 21.49 -8.81 -19.25
N TYR A 354 21.61 -9.25 -17.99
CA TYR A 354 20.56 -9.11 -16.98
C TYR A 354 21.19 -9.07 -15.59
N VAL A 355 20.45 -8.54 -14.62
CA VAL A 355 20.84 -8.58 -13.20
C VAL A 355 20.44 -9.94 -12.62
N THR A 356 21.31 -10.58 -11.86
CA THR A 356 21.07 -11.86 -11.15
C THR A 356 21.49 -11.75 -9.70
N ASP A 357 20.86 -12.53 -8.81
CA ASP A 357 21.22 -12.65 -7.40
C ASP A 357 21.73 -14.05 -7.02
N ALA A 358 22.22 -14.81 -8.01
CA ALA A 358 22.68 -16.20 -7.83
C ALA A 358 23.76 -16.41 -6.76
N GLU A 359 24.56 -15.39 -6.46
CA GLU A 359 25.61 -15.40 -5.41
C GLU A 359 25.20 -14.58 -4.18
N GLY A 360 23.92 -14.21 -4.06
CA GLY A 360 23.40 -13.36 -3.01
C GLY A 360 23.33 -11.89 -3.44
N GLU A 361 24.47 -11.23 -3.66
CA GLU A 361 24.46 -9.83 -4.11
C GLU A 361 24.08 -9.69 -5.59
N ASP A 362 23.51 -8.54 -5.96
CA ASP A 362 23.22 -8.22 -7.36
C ASP A 362 24.53 -8.28 -8.18
N ALA A 363 24.51 -9.05 -9.27
CA ALA A 363 25.57 -9.18 -10.25
C ALA A 363 25.01 -8.98 -11.67
N VAL A 364 25.87 -8.70 -12.65
CA VAL A 364 25.49 -8.71 -14.07
C VAL A 364 25.89 -10.05 -14.67
N GLU A 365 24.94 -10.72 -15.33
CA GLU A 365 25.21 -11.95 -16.07
C GLU A 365 24.92 -11.75 -17.56
N ILE A 366 25.85 -12.22 -18.40
CA ILE A 366 25.79 -12.09 -19.86
C ILE A 366 25.67 -13.48 -20.47
N ALA A 367 24.66 -13.67 -21.32
CA ALA A 367 24.43 -14.92 -22.04
C ALA A 367 24.34 -14.70 -23.55
N ASN A 368 24.66 -15.72 -24.33
CA ASN A 368 24.35 -15.76 -25.75
C ASN A 368 22.84 -16.00 -25.93
N LEU A 369 22.22 -15.31 -26.89
CA LEU A 369 20.84 -15.63 -27.26
C LEU A 369 20.78 -17.08 -27.78
N PRO A 370 19.69 -17.83 -27.53
CA PRO A 370 19.60 -19.23 -27.90
C PRO A 370 19.83 -19.49 -29.41
N ARG A 371 20.88 -20.25 -29.75
CA ARG A 371 21.26 -20.68 -31.11
C ARG A 371 21.23 -22.21 -31.25
N ALA A 372 21.31 -22.70 -32.48
CA ALA A 372 21.29 -24.15 -32.79
C ALA A 372 22.49 -24.93 -32.21
N SER A 373 23.59 -24.25 -31.91
CA SER A 373 24.84 -24.82 -31.36
C SER A 373 24.78 -25.20 -29.88
N GLY A 374 23.64 -25.00 -29.21
CA GLY A 374 23.48 -25.18 -27.77
C GLY A 374 23.74 -23.87 -26.98
N PRO A 375 23.30 -23.81 -25.71
CA PRO A 375 23.54 -22.66 -24.85
C PRO A 375 25.04 -22.59 -24.48
N GLY A 376 25.68 -21.45 -24.73
CA GLY A 376 27.00 -21.17 -24.15
C GLY A 376 26.88 -20.89 -22.65
N THR A 377 27.97 -21.09 -21.89
CA THR A 377 28.01 -20.79 -20.45
C THR A 377 27.86 -19.28 -20.22
N PRO A 378 26.90 -18.82 -19.39
CA PRO A 378 26.79 -17.41 -19.03
C PRO A 378 28.04 -16.91 -18.31
N ARG A 379 28.41 -15.65 -18.54
CA ARG A 379 29.53 -14.97 -17.89
C ARG A 379 29.01 -13.98 -16.86
N ARG A 380 29.37 -14.18 -15.60
CA ARG A 380 28.97 -13.31 -14.47
C ARG A 380 30.05 -12.27 -14.18
N LEU A 381 29.62 -11.07 -13.82
CA LEU A 381 30.45 -9.89 -13.59
C LEU A 381 29.98 -9.14 -12.35
N ALA A 382 30.93 -8.50 -11.68
CA ALA A 382 30.67 -7.49 -10.66
C ALA A 382 29.84 -7.96 -9.45
N ALA A 383 29.82 -9.26 -9.15
CA ALA A 383 29.18 -9.79 -7.94
C ALA A 383 29.73 -9.07 -6.69
N GLY A 384 28.82 -8.53 -5.88
CA GLY A 384 29.15 -7.77 -4.67
C GLY A 384 29.69 -6.35 -4.89
N ALA A 385 30.00 -5.95 -6.13
CA ALA A 385 30.57 -4.62 -6.43
C ALA A 385 29.51 -3.56 -6.75
N LEU A 386 28.31 -3.98 -7.18
CA LEU A 386 27.27 -3.08 -7.70
C LEU A 386 26.39 -2.46 -6.61
N GLY A 387 26.14 -3.17 -5.50
CA GLY A 387 25.00 -2.87 -4.63
C GLY A 387 23.66 -3.14 -5.34
N ARG A 388 22.53 -2.68 -4.78
CA ARG A 388 21.21 -2.90 -5.39
C ARG A 388 21.04 -2.10 -6.68
N VAL A 389 20.85 -2.79 -7.80
CA VAL A 389 20.68 -2.22 -9.15
C VAL A 389 19.23 -1.82 -9.39
N HIS A 390 19.03 -0.54 -9.75
CA HIS A 390 17.75 0.02 -10.17
C HIS A 390 17.58 0.04 -11.69
N GLU A 391 18.66 0.33 -12.40
CA GLU A 391 18.62 0.53 -13.85
C GLU A 391 19.89 -0.05 -14.48
N LEU A 392 19.72 -0.70 -15.63
CA LEU A 392 20.78 -1.29 -16.43
C LEU A 392 20.52 -0.90 -17.88
N VAL A 393 21.48 -0.25 -18.53
CA VAL A 393 21.36 0.20 -19.93
C VAL A 393 22.62 -0.18 -20.71
N PRO A 394 22.51 -0.75 -21.92
CA PRO A 394 23.65 -1.08 -22.76
C PRO A 394 24.04 0.08 -23.68
N ALA A 395 25.34 0.21 -23.94
CA ALA A 395 25.83 0.98 -25.06
C ALA A 395 25.39 0.34 -26.40
N PRO A 396 25.11 1.11 -27.47
CA PRO A 396 24.68 0.57 -28.76
C PRO A 396 25.61 -0.46 -29.39
N ASP A 397 26.93 -0.34 -29.18
CA ASP A 397 27.93 -1.33 -29.61
C ASP A 397 27.91 -2.63 -28.80
N GLY A 398 27.29 -2.61 -27.61
CA GLY A 398 27.25 -3.73 -26.68
C GLY A 398 28.55 -3.98 -25.91
N GLU A 399 29.53 -3.07 -25.95
CA GLU A 399 30.83 -3.21 -25.26
C GLU A 399 30.75 -2.78 -23.79
N ARG A 400 29.80 -1.91 -23.43
CA ARG A 400 29.64 -1.38 -22.06
C ARG A 400 28.19 -1.41 -21.59
N LEU A 401 28.04 -1.48 -20.27
CA LEU A 401 26.78 -1.31 -19.54
C LEU A 401 26.90 -0.12 -18.58
N ALA A 402 25.86 0.71 -18.50
CA ALA A 402 25.69 1.68 -17.43
C ALA A 402 24.73 1.13 -16.38
N VAL A 403 25.07 1.30 -15.10
CA VAL A 403 24.33 0.77 -13.95
C VAL A 403 24.03 1.89 -12.96
N ALA A 404 22.74 2.15 -12.69
CA ALA A 404 22.31 3.03 -11.60
C ALA A 404 21.94 2.19 -10.37
N THR A 405 22.42 2.62 -9.21
CA THR A 405 22.32 1.85 -7.97
C THR A 405 21.68 2.66 -6.84
N HIS A 406 21.14 1.97 -5.84
CA HIS A 406 20.36 2.58 -4.76
C HIS A 406 21.09 3.65 -3.94
N ASP A 407 22.42 3.56 -3.87
CA ASP A 407 23.28 4.43 -3.05
C ASP A 407 23.79 5.67 -3.81
N GLY A 408 23.21 5.97 -4.97
CA GLY A 408 23.55 7.14 -5.76
C GLY A 408 24.65 6.94 -6.79
N ARG A 409 25.31 5.78 -6.84
CA ARG A 409 26.37 5.52 -7.83
C ARG A 409 25.83 5.27 -9.24
N LEU A 410 26.55 5.81 -10.22
CA LEU A 410 26.52 5.46 -11.63
C LEU A 410 27.80 4.71 -11.99
N LEU A 411 27.66 3.44 -12.35
CA LEU A 411 28.79 2.56 -12.66
C LEU A 411 28.81 2.22 -14.16
N LEU A 412 30.01 2.01 -14.69
CA LEU A 412 30.25 1.44 -16.01
C LEU A 412 30.82 0.02 -15.85
N VAL A 413 30.26 -0.95 -16.58
CA VAL A 413 30.71 -2.35 -16.58
C VAL A 413 31.09 -2.77 -18.00
N GLU A 414 32.32 -3.26 -18.16
CA GLU A 414 32.82 -3.74 -19.46
C GLU A 414 32.28 -5.15 -19.77
N THR A 415 31.66 -5.32 -20.95
CA THR A 415 30.98 -6.58 -21.32
C THR A 415 31.91 -7.64 -21.89
N GLY A 416 33.19 -7.31 -22.12
CA GLY A 416 34.22 -8.20 -22.63
C GLY A 416 34.04 -8.59 -24.10
N ALA A 417 35.17 -8.91 -24.77
CA ALA A 417 35.17 -9.34 -26.16
C ALA A 417 34.35 -10.64 -26.35
N PRO A 418 33.64 -10.81 -27.48
CA PRO A 418 32.98 -12.07 -27.80
C PRO A 418 34.03 -13.19 -27.94
N GLU A 419 33.86 -14.30 -27.24
CA GLU A 419 34.68 -15.49 -27.48
C GLU A 419 34.42 -15.98 -28.91
N GLU A 420 35.48 -16.07 -29.74
CA GLU A 420 35.34 -16.65 -31.08
C GLU A 420 34.99 -18.15 -30.97
N PRO A 421 34.02 -18.62 -31.76
CA PRO A 421 33.67 -20.03 -31.79
C PRO A 421 34.78 -20.81 -32.52
N GLY A 422 35.80 -21.29 -31.81
CA GLY A 422 36.83 -22.11 -32.44
C GLY A 422 38.07 -22.48 -31.64
N SER A 423 38.38 -21.88 -30.49
CA SER A 423 39.52 -22.34 -29.68
C SER A 423 39.11 -23.56 -28.85
N GLY A 424 39.51 -24.75 -29.30
CA GLY A 424 39.38 -25.99 -28.55
C GLY A 424 40.08 -25.92 -27.17
N PRO A 425 39.88 -26.93 -26.30
CA PRO A 425 40.44 -26.91 -24.96
C PRO A 425 41.97 -26.92 -25.07
N ALA A 426 42.62 -25.82 -24.68
CA ALA A 426 44.06 -25.78 -24.50
C ALA A 426 44.39 -26.53 -23.20
N ASP A 427 45.27 -27.51 -23.33
CA ASP A 427 45.73 -28.44 -22.30
C ASP A 427 46.04 -27.77 -20.94
N ALA A 428 45.51 -28.40 -19.89
CA ALA A 428 46.01 -28.24 -18.54
C ALA A 428 47.39 -28.93 -18.44
N GLY A 429 48.47 -28.13 -18.50
CA GLY A 429 49.82 -28.61 -18.26
C GLY A 429 50.86 -27.49 -18.27
N GLY A 430 51.25 -27.00 -17.10
CA GLY A 430 52.36 -26.07 -16.96
C GLY A 430 52.46 -25.45 -15.57
N GLU A 431 53.21 -26.10 -14.67
CA GLU A 431 53.70 -25.50 -13.43
C GLU A 431 54.74 -24.40 -13.71
N GLY A 432 54.71 -23.33 -12.92
CA GLY A 432 55.89 -22.52 -12.59
C GLY A 432 56.02 -21.16 -13.28
N GLY A 433 55.82 -20.09 -12.52
CA GLY A 433 56.21 -18.74 -12.93
C GLY A 433 55.55 -17.63 -12.11
N ALA A 434 56.04 -17.40 -10.90
CA ALA A 434 55.76 -16.16 -10.18
C ALA A 434 56.54 -15.03 -10.88
N ASP A 435 55.83 -14.10 -11.52
CA ASP A 435 56.35 -12.77 -11.78
C ASP A 435 55.23 -11.74 -11.61
N GLY A 436 55.52 -10.71 -10.81
CA GLY A 436 54.58 -9.67 -10.43
C GLY A 436 54.45 -8.63 -11.52
N GLY A 437 53.21 -8.37 -11.96
CA GLY A 437 52.90 -7.26 -12.84
C GLY A 437 51.39 -7.17 -13.11
N SER A 438 50.78 -6.09 -12.59
CA SER A 438 49.38 -5.65 -12.81
C SER A 438 48.28 -6.70 -12.58
N GLY A 439 47.60 -6.61 -11.44
CA GLY A 439 46.32 -7.31 -11.24
C GLY A 439 45.30 -6.96 -12.33
N PRO A 440 44.34 -7.85 -12.65
CA PRO A 440 43.33 -7.56 -13.66
C PRO A 440 42.56 -6.30 -13.25
N ALA A 441 42.44 -5.34 -14.17
CA ALA A 441 41.65 -4.14 -13.97
C ALA A 441 40.24 -4.54 -13.52
N GLU A 442 39.74 -3.93 -12.43
CA GLU A 442 38.39 -4.19 -11.95
C GLU A 442 37.39 -3.92 -13.08
N PRO A 443 36.47 -4.85 -13.40
CA PRO A 443 35.55 -4.74 -14.54
C PRO A 443 34.45 -3.66 -14.37
N VAL A 444 34.56 -2.85 -13.31
CA VAL A 444 33.57 -1.85 -12.89
C VAL A 444 34.29 -0.53 -12.62
N THR A 445 33.79 0.56 -13.21
CA THR A 445 34.30 1.91 -12.96
C THR A 445 33.16 2.80 -12.45
N GLU A 446 33.35 3.47 -11.30
CA GLU A 446 32.41 4.49 -10.82
C GLU A 446 32.60 5.78 -11.64
N LEU A 447 31.58 6.16 -12.40
CA LEU A 447 31.58 7.37 -13.21
C LEU A 447 31.23 8.61 -12.36
N THR A 448 30.22 8.48 -11.51
CA THR A 448 29.80 9.53 -10.58
C THR A 448 28.95 8.95 -9.45
N ARG A 449 28.72 9.76 -8.41
CA ARG A 449 27.82 9.45 -7.30
C ARG A 449 27.05 10.69 -6.90
N SER A 450 25.74 10.56 -6.70
CA SER A 450 24.93 11.63 -6.15
C SER A 450 24.81 11.54 -4.63
N ALA A 451 24.78 12.70 -3.98
CA ALA A 451 24.48 12.83 -2.55
C ALA A 451 22.96 12.90 -2.25
N ASN A 452 22.11 13.04 -3.28
CA ASN A 452 20.67 13.27 -3.13
C ASN A 452 19.81 12.08 -3.58
N GLY A 453 20.35 10.86 -3.47
CA GLY A 453 19.69 9.61 -3.86
C GLY A 453 20.10 9.09 -5.24
N PRO A 454 19.43 8.04 -5.76
CA PRO A 454 19.83 7.35 -6.98
C PRO A 454 19.70 8.23 -8.24
N VAL A 455 20.71 8.18 -9.10
CA VAL A 455 20.60 8.66 -10.49
C VAL A 455 19.58 7.79 -11.24
N ARG A 456 18.93 8.34 -12.27
CA ARG A 456 17.94 7.61 -13.09
C ARG A 456 17.98 8.05 -14.55
N ASP A 457 17.27 7.31 -15.38
CA ASP A 457 16.98 7.61 -16.77
C ASP A 457 18.26 7.68 -17.63
N LEU A 458 19.03 6.60 -17.60
CA LEU A 458 20.30 6.48 -18.30
C LEU A 458 20.06 6.31 -19.80
N ALA A 459 20.85 6.99 -20.64
CA ALA A 459 20.85 6.78 -22.08
C ALA A 459 22.23 6.99 -22.71
N PHE A 460 22.66 6.06 -23.55
CA PHE A 460 23.87 6.23 -24.36
C PHE A 460 23.57 6.99 -25.65
N SER A 461 24.57 7.72 -26.16
CA SER A 461 24.53 8.25 -27.51
C SER A 461 24.60 7.13 -28.56
N PRO A 462 24.08 7.34 -29.78
CA PRO A 462 24.07 6.31 -30.83
C PRO A 462 25.45 5.78 -31.23
N ASP A 463 26.50 6.57 -31.01
CA ASP A 463 27.91 6.21 -31.27
C ASP A 463 28.63 5.64 -30.04
N SER A 464 27.92 5.39 -28.94
CA SER A 464 28.44 4.91 -27.66
C SER A 464 29.48 5.80 -26.98
N ARG A 465 29.68 7.06 -27.40
CA ARG A 465 30.74 7.93 -26.85
C ARG A 465 30.31 8.77 -25.66
N TRP A 466 29.01 8.96 -25.48
CA TRP A 466 28.41 9.75 -24.41
C TRP A 466 27.37 8.94 -23.64
N LEU A 467 27.26 9.22 -22.35
CA LEU A 467 26.19 8.73 -21.48
C LEU A 467 25.48 9.94 -20.85
N THR A 468 24.16 9.99 -20.89
CA THR A 468 23.33 11.03 -20.24
C THR A 468 22.43 10.43 -19.17
N TRP A 469 22.05 11.22 -18.17
CA TRP A 469 21.15 10.80 -17.09
C TRP A 469 20.46 12.00 -16.41
N SER A 470 19.41 11.72 -15.64
CA SER A 470 18.80 12.65 -14.70
C SER A 470 19.50 12.56 -13.33
N HIS A 471 20.27 13.59 -12.99
CA HIS A 471 21.01 13.70 -11.74
C HIS A 471 20.17 14.41 -10.67
N PRO A 472 19.94 13.81 -9.48
CA PRO A 472 19.13 14.43 -8.44
C PRO A 472 19.87 15.59 -7.76
N GLY A 473 19.15 16.70 -7.59
CA GLY A 473 19.60 17.94 -6.96
C GLY A 473 19.12 18.05 -5.51
N ILE A 474 19.17 19.28 -4.96
CA ILE A 474 18.74 19.56 -3.58
C ILE A 474 17.21 19.48 -3.48
N GLY A 475 16.73 18.92 -2.37
CA GLY A 475 15.31 18.66 -2.20
C GLY A 475 14.90 17.38 -2.92
N ARG A 476 13.74 16.82 -2.56
CA ARG A 476 13.36 15.47 -3.03
C ARG A 476 13.01 15.40 -4.52
N SER A 477 12.90 16.53 -5.22
CA SER A 477 12.34 16.58 -6.57
C SER A 477 13.16 17.32 -7.63
N LEU A 478 14.03 18.28 -7.29
CA LEU A 478 14.82 18.99 -8.30
C LEU A 478 15.84 18.05 -8.96
N ARG A 479 15.97 18.13 -10.29
CA ARG A 479 16.88 17.29 -11.07
C ARG A 479 17.47 18.05 -12.24
N LYS A 480 18.68 17.68 -12.64
CA LYS A 480 19.34 18.22 -13.83
C LYS A 480 19.69 17.10 -14.80
N ILE A 481 19.72 17.41 -16.09
CA ILE A 481 20.29 16.51 -17.07
C ILE A 481 21.80 16.71 -17.09
N SER A 482 22.55 15.66 -16.83
CA SER A 482 24.01 15.63 -16.92
C SER A 482 24.43 14.60 -17.96
N MET A 483 25.59 14.81 -18.59
CA MET A 483 26.17 13.85 -19.53
C MET A 483 27.68 13.73 -19.34
N ALA A 484 28.23 12.57 -19.68
CA ALA A 484 29.64 12.27 -19.57
C ALA A 484 30.22 11.80 -20.90
N ARG A 485 31.41 12.32 -21.23
CA ARG A 485 32.23 11.78 -22.31
C ARG A 485 32.98 10.55 -21.81
N LEU A 486 32.78 9.40 -22.45
CA LEU A 486 33.26 8.12 -21.92
C LEU A 486 34.73 7.83 -22.19
N SER A 487 35.42 8.63 -23.01
CA SER A 487 36.85 8.48 -23.26
C SER A 487 37.72 8.96 -22.09
N ASP A 488 37.24 9.92 -21.32
CA ASP A 488 37.97 10.56 -20.22
C ASP A 488 37.12 10.80 -18.96
N GLY A 489 35.85 10.39 -18.96
CA GLY A 489 34.93 10.54 -17.83
C GLY A 489 34.49 11.98 -17.59
N HIS A 490 34.73 12.91 -18.51
CA HIS A 490 34.39 14.31 -18.31
C HIS A 490 32.87 14.54 -18.29
N VAL A 491 32.35 14.96 -17.13
CA VAL A 491 30.92 15.25 -16.91
C VAL A 491 30.62 16.73 -17.15
N VAL A 492 29.54 16.99 -17.89
CA VAL A 492 28.98 18.33 -18.13
C VAL A 492 27.47 18.34 -17.86
N ASP A 493 26.96 19.49 -17.43
CA ASP A 493 25.52 19.68 -17.20
C ASP A 493 24.85 20.24 -18.46
N VAL A 494 23.79 19.58 -18.90
CA VAL A 494 22.94 20.03 -20.01
C VAL A 494 21.92 21.05 -19.52
N THR A 495 21.43 20.89 -18.29
CA THR A 495 20.51 21.83 -17.65
C THR A 495 21.04 22.28 -16.29
N ASN A 496 20.56 23.42 -15.80
CA ASN A 496 21.10 24.07 -14.60
C ASN A 496 20.50 23.56 -13.27
N GLY A 497 19.59 22.58 -13.29
CA GLY A 497 19.01 21.97 -12.09
C GLY A 497 17.97 22.81 -11.33
N ARG A 498 17.42 23.86 -11.95
CA ARG A 498 16.35 24.67 -11.34
C ARG A 498 14.96 24.04 -11.39
N PHE A 499 14.78 22.98 -12.16
CA PHE A 499 13.50 22.33 -12.43
C PHE A 499 13.61 20.82 -12.21
N GLU A 500 12.54 20.09 -12.47
CA GLU A 500 12.56 18.62 -12.48
C GLU A 500 12.76 18.17 -13.94
N ASP A 501 14.02 17.91 -14.30
CA ASP A 501 14.41 17.45 -15.63
C ASP A 501 14.69 15.93 -15.63
N GLU A 502 13.98 15.19 -16.48
CA GLU A 502 13.93 13.72 -16.43
C GLU A 502 13.96 13.10 -17.83
N GLN A 503 14.22 11.79 -17.90
CA GLN A 503 14.14 11.00 -19.14
C GLN A 503 14.89 11.57 -20.36
N PRO A 504 16.19 11.87 -20.24
CA PRO A 504 17.00 12.31 -21.37
C PRO A 504 17.25 11.17 -22.37
N VAL A 505 17.07 11.44 -23.65
CA VAL A 505 17.36 10.51 -24.74
C VAL A 505 18.03 11.23 -25.91
N PHE A 506 19.03 10.59 -26.52
CA PHE A 506 19.61 11.08 -27.76
C PHE A 506 18.69 10.74 -28.94
N THR A 507 18.57 11.64 -29.92
CA THR A 507 17.95 11.27 -31.20
C THR A 507 18.83 10.24 -31.92
N ARG A 508 18.23 9.37 -32.74
CA ARG A 508 18.98 8.28 -33.41
C ARG A 508 20.07 8.77 -34.37
N ASP A 509 19.96 10.01 -34.85
CA ASP A 509 20.97 10.69 -35.67
C ASP A 509 22.09 11.37 -34.85
N GLY A 510 21.99 11.35 -33.51
CA GLY A 510 23.00 11.91 -32.61
C GLY A 510 23.11 13.43 -32.63
N ARG A 511 22.19 14.15 -33.29
CA ARG A 511 22.24 15.62 -33.42
C ARG A 511 21.62 16.36 -32.24
N TYR A 512 20.69 15.72 -31.54
CA TYR A 512 19.91 16.34 -30.49
C TYR A 512 19.83 15.46 -29.23
N LEU A 513 19.63 16.12 -28.09
CA LEU A 513 19.18 15.48 -26.86
C LEU A 513 17.76 15.97 -26.54
N ALA A 514 16.81 15.04 -26.39
CA ALA A 514 15.47 15.32 -25.91
C ALA A 514 15.32 14.90 -24.45
N PHE A 515 14.44 15.55 -23.69
CA PHE A 515 14.16 15.21 -22.29
C PHE A 515 12.79 15.75 -21.86
N LEU A 516 12.26 15.29 -20.74
CA LEU A 516 11.04 15.81 -20.13
C LEU A 516 11.38 16.84 -19.05
N SER A 517 10.57 17.89 -18.92
CA SER A 517 10.80 18.89 -17.88
C SER A 517 9.54 19.54 -17.35
N TRP A 518 9.43 19.57 -16.02
CA TRP A 518 8.42 20.31 -15.26
C TRP A 518 8.82 21.78 -15.08
N ARG A 519 8.83 22.52 -16.19
CA ARG A 519 9.20 23.96 -16.22
C ARG A 519 8.13 24.87 -16.84
N GLY A 520 6.93 24.34 -17.09
CA GLY A 520 5.77 25.12 -17.53
C GLY A 520 5.03 25.71 -16.33
N PHE A 521 5.04 27.04 -16.19
CA PHE A 521 4.32 27.75 -15.14
C PHE A 521 3.03 28.35 -15.69
N ASP A 522 2.02 27.50 -15.85
CA ASP A 522 0.67 27.89 -16.27
C ASP A 522 -0.33 27.57 -15.14
N PRO A 523 -0.68 28.56 -14.28
CA PRO A 523 -1.45 28.30 -13.08
C PRO A 523 -2.94 28.08 -13.39
N VAL A 524 -3.56 27.12 -12.72
CA VAL A 524 -4.99 26.81 -12.79
C VAL A 524 -5.64 27.13 -11.45
N TYR A 525 -6.77 27.84 -11.49
CA TYR A 525 -7.57 28.16 -10.30
C TYR A 525 -8.18 26.90 -9.69
N ASP A 526 -7.92 26.69 -8.40
CA ASP A 526 -8.58 25.66 -7.62
C ASP A 526 -10.02 26.07 -7.30
N VAL A 527 -10.96 25.21 -7.67
CA VAL A 527 -12.40 25.47 -7.54
C VAL A 527 -12.89 25.51 -6.09
N HIS A 528 -12.14 24.93 -5.14
CA HIS A 528 -12.54 24.74 -3.73
C HIS A 528 -11.82 25.65 -2.73
N THR A 529 -10.69 26.22 -3.09
CA THR A 529 -9.88 27.03 -2.16
C THR A 529 -9.62 28.44 -2.68
N GLY A 530 -9.75 28.66 -3.99
CA GLY A 530 -9.33 29.91 -4.63
C GLY A 530 -7.81 30.04 -4.73
N ASP A 531 -7.06 28.98 -4.39
CA ASP A 531 -5.62 28.90 -4.61
C ASP A 531 -5.30 28.65 -6.10
N LEU A 532 -4.02 28.71 -6.46
CA LEU A 532 -3.51 28.40 -7.80
C LEU A 532 -2.60 27.17 -7.74
N SER A 533 -2.65 26.30 -8.75
CA SER A 533 -1.78 25.12 -8.88
C SER A 533 -1.24 24.94 -10.30
N PHE A 534 -0.24 24.07 -10.50
CA PHE A 534 0.41 23.83 -11.81
C PHE A 534 0.26 22.37 -12.28
N PRO A 535 -0.97 21.85 -12.51
CA PRO A 535 -1.21 20.42 -12.75
C PRO A 535 -0.69 19.90 -14.11
N LEU A 536 -0.38 20.79 -15.05
CA LEU A 536 0.04 20.46 -16.43
C LEU A 536 1.49 20.87 -16.73
N GLY A 537 2.35 21.00 -15.71
CA GLY A 537 3.65 21.67 -15.83
C GLY A 537 4.72 21.04 -16.73
N CYS A 538 4.53 19.83 -17.29
CA CYS A 538 5.55 19.11 -18.04
C CYS A 538 5.39 19.23 -19.57
N ARG A 539 6.52 19.34 -20.28
CA ARG A 539 6.64 19.20 -21.75
C ARG A 539 7.92 18.44 -22.11
N PRO A 540 7.98 17.81 -23.30
CA PRO A 540 9.24 17.46 -23.93
C PRO A 540 10.01 18.72 -24.34
N TYR A 541 11.34 18.69 -24.17
CA TYR A 541 12.30 19.70 -24.58
C TYR A 541 13.40 19.06 -25.41
N LEU A 542 14.05 19.87 -26.26
CA LEU A 542 15.12 19.47 -27.16
C LEU A 542 16.31 20.42 -27.00
N VAL A 543 17.53 19.87 -27.04
CA VAL A 543 18.79 20.60 -27.09
C VAL A 543 19.59 20.17 -28.32
N PRO A 544 19.86 21.07 -29.27
CA PRO A 544 20.91 20.86 -30.28
C PRO A 544 22.27 20.70 -29.59
N LEU A 545 22.99 19.62 -29.94
CA LEU A 545 24.27 19.30 -29.31
C LEU A 545 25.43 20.14 -29.88
N SER A 546 25.27 20.71 -31.07
CA SER A 546 26.22 21.61 -31.73
C SER A 546 25.52 22.92 -32.12
N SER A 547 26.22 24.06 -32.04
CA SER A 547 25.72 25.36 -32.51
C SER A 547 25.49 25.40 -34.01
N ALA A 548 26.16 24.54 -34.77
CA ALA A 548 25.97 24.38 -36.21
C ALA A 548 24.69 23.60 -36.56
N THR A 549 24.05 22.95 -35.58
CA THR A 549 22.81 22.20 -35.78
C THR A 549 21.61 23.09 -35.45
N PRO A 550 20.77 23.46 -36.44
CA PRO A 550 19.57 24.24 -36.17
C PRO A 550 18.56 23.42 -35.36
N SER A 551 17.77 24.10 -34.53
CA SER A 551 16.60 23.46 -33.90
C SER A 551 15.58 23.06 -34.98
N PRO A 552 14.99 21.85 -34.91
CA PRO A 552 13.94 21.41 -35.85
C PRO A 552 12.66 22.25 -35.74
N PHE A 553 12.55 23.11 -34.73
CA PHE A 553 11.43 24.01 -34.51
C PHE A 553 11.71 25.46 -34.93
N ALA A 554 12.96 25.75 -35.34
CA ALA A 554 13.34 27.07 -35.81
C ALA A 554 12.56 27.47 -37.07
N LEU A 555 12.41 28.78 -37.27
CA LEU A 555 11.85 29.33 -38.50
C LEU A 555 12.99 29.50 -39.51
N SER A 556 12.82 28.99 -40.74
CA SER A 556 13.75 29.29 -41.84
C SER A 556 13.49 30.71 -42.37
N PRO A 557 14.52 31.43 -42.86
CA PRO A 557 14.38 32.70 -43.55
C PRO A 557 13.42 32.65 -44.76
N GLU A 558 13.29 31.50 -45.41
CA GLU A 558 12.43 31.22 -46.56
C GLU A 558 11.00 30.78 -46.16
N GLY A 559 10.71 30.67 -44.86
CA GLY A 559 9.45 30.16 -44.32
C GLY A 559 9.53 28.68 -43.91
N ARG A 560 8.43 28.09 -43.45
CA ARG A 560 8.39 26.65 -43.11
C ARG A 560 8.11 25.81 -44.37
N PRO A 561 8.92 24.79 -44.69
CA PRO A 561 8.55 23.75 -45.65
C PRO A 561 7.15 23.18 -45.42
N ALA A 562 6.47 22.74 -46.49
CA ALA A 562 5.15 22.07 -46.39
C ALA A 562 5.21 20.80 -45.51
N ALA A 563 6.40 20.24 -45.35
CA ALA A 563 6.70 19.08 -44.54
C ALA A 563 7.30 19.43 -43.16
N GLY A 564 7.16 20.66 -42.64
CA GLY A 564 7.59 21.03 -41.28
C GLY A 564 8.83 21.93 -41.21
N GLY A 565 9.54 21.95 -40.07
CA GLY A 565 10.62 22.92 -39.77
C GLY A 565 12.02 22.55 -40.26
N LEU A 566 12.20 21.34 -40.81
CA LEU A 566 13.44 20.86 -41.45
C LEU A 566 13.19 20.57 -42.94
N ASP A 567 14.20 20.75 -43.80
CA ASP A 567 14.09 20.40 -45.22
C ASP A 567 14.04 18.88 -45.40
N PRO A 568 13.01 18.30 -46.05
CA PRO A 568 12.96 16.87 -46.34
C PRO A 568 14.09 16.39 -47.26
N ASP A 569 14.77 17.26 -48.02
CA ASP A 569 15.97 16.90 -48.80
C ASP A 569 17.27 17.02 -47.99
N GLU A 570 17.25 17.69 -46.82
CA GLU A 570 18.20 17.49 -45.71
C GLU A 570 17.85 16.22 -44.91
N ASN A 571 17.30 15.21 -45.60
CA ASN A 571 17.10 13.88 -45.05
C ASN A 571 18.45 13.39 -44.49
N PRO A 572 18.49 12.95 -43.22
CA PRO A 572 19.71 12.42 -42.64
C PRO A 572 20.18 11.20 -43.45
N PRO A 573 21.50 10.96 -43.57
CA PRO A 573 22.00 9.69 -44.07
C PRO A 573 21.37 8.55 -43.25
N PRO A 574 21.19 7.34 -43.82
CA PRO A 574 20.70 6.20 -43.07
C PRO A 574 21.59 5.99 -41.83
N SER A 575 20.98 6.05 -40.65
CA SER A 575 21.52 5.61 -39.34
C SER A 575 23.04 5.71 -39.12
N GLY A 576 23.48 6.62 -38.24
CA GLY A 576 24.73 6.44 -37.48
C GLY A 576 26.06 6.74 -38.19
N GLU A 577 26.07 7.35 -39.37
CA GLU A 577 27.33 7.73 -40.04
C GLU A 577 27.83 9.12 -39.58
N GLY A 578 28.37 9.19 -38.36
CA GLY A 578 29.09 10.37 -37.85
C GLY A 578 29.24 10.40 -36.32
N PRO A 579 30.35 10.93 -35.76
CA PRO A 579 30.51 11.06 -34.32
C PRO A 579 29.52 12.07 -33.74
N VAL A 580 28.97 11.79 -32.55
CA VAL A 580 28.13 12.73 -31.82
C VAL A 580 28.98 13.91 -31.35
N LEU A 581 28.71 15.07 -31.93
CA LEU A 581 29.40 16.33 -31.63
C LEU A 581 28.65 17.11 -30.55
N VAL A 582 29.28 17.24 -29.38
CA VAL A 582 28.76 18.03 -28.26
C VAL A 582 29.65 19.26 -28.06
N GLU A 583 29.09 20.43 -28.26
CA GLU A 583 29.67 21.72 -27.91
C GLU A 583 29.13 22.12 -26.53
N VAL A 584 29.99 22.20 -25.52
CA VAL A 584 29.57 22.47 -24.13
C VAL A 584 29.17 23.94 -23.94
N GLU A 585 29.81 24.85 -24.68
CA GLU A 585 29.54 26.28 -24.58
C GLU A 585 28.09 26.60 -24.98
N GLY A 586 27.36 27.25 -24.06
CA GLY A 586 25.97 27.64 -24.28
C GLY A 586 24.96 26.49 -24.34
N LEU A 587 25.32 25.24 -24.03
CA LEU A 587 24.45 24.06 -24.17
C LEU A 587 23.08 24.25 -23.46
N ALA A 588 23.08 24.72 -22.22
CA ALA A 588 21.85 25.01 -21.46
C ALA A 588 21.00 26.14 -22.07
N ASN A 589 21.60 27.06 -22.82
CA ASN A 589 20.91 28.15 -23.50
C ASN A 589 20.27 27.70 -24.82
N ARG A 590 20.60 26.51 -25.33
CA ARG A 590 20.04 25.94 -26.58
C ARG A 590 18.76 25.11 -26.37
N VAL A 591 18.28 25.01 -25.13
CA VAL A 591 17.05 24.25 -24.79
C VAL A 591 15.82 24.89 -25.44
N THR A 592 15.05 24.11 -26.21
CA THR A 592 13.82 24.53 -26.89
C THR A 592 12.65 23.59 -26.58
N PRO A 593 11.42 24.10 -26.31
CA PRO A 593 10.26 23.25 -26.05
C PRO A 593 9.72 22.62 -27.34
N PHE A 594 9.21 21.39 -27.24
CA PHE A 594 8.41 20.81 -28.33
C PHE A 594 7.10 21.60 -28.51
N PRO A 595 6.58 21.72 -29.75
CA PRO A 595 5.32 22.41 -30.04
C PRO A 595 4.09 21.53 -29.71
N VAL A 596 4.01 21.07 -28.45
CA VAL A 596 2.90 20.29 -27.90
C VAL A 596 2.34 20.97 -26.65
N ALA A 597 1.09 20.64 -26.30
CA ALA A 597 0.47 21.12 -25.07
C ALA A 597 1.28 20.68 -23.84
N ALA A 598 1.18 21.44 -22.75
CA ALA A 598 1.75 21.00 -21.47
C ALA A 598 0.85 19.89 -20.88
N SER A 599 1.45 18.85 -20.31
CA SER A 599 0.74 17.69 -19.77
C SER A 599 1.64 16.93 -18.79
N LYS A 600 1.26 15.69 -18.45
CA LYS A 600 2.14 14.75 -17.75
C LYS A 600 2.64 13.73 -18.76
N TYR A 601 3.94 13.72 -19.02
CA TYR A 601 4.60 12.85 -20.00
C TYR A 601 5.50 11.82 -19.32
N SER A 602 5.74 10.69 -19.96
CA SER A 602 6.69 9.67 -19.51
C SER A 602 7.09 8.73 -20.66
N SER A 603 8.08 7.87 -20.42
CA SER A 603 8.58 6.85 -21.36
C SER A 603 9.04 7.45 -22.70
N LEU A 604 9.80 8.55 -22.66
CA LEU A 604 10.33 9.19 -23.87
C LEU A 604 11.37 8.28 -24.55
N GLN A 605 11.20 7.95 -25.84
CA GLN A 605 12.09 7.04 -26.59
C GLN A 605 12.29 7.49 -28.05
N PRO A 606 13.51 7.40 -28.62
CA PRO A 606 13.79 7.78 -30.02
C PRO A 606 13.50 6.63 -31.00
N VAL A 607 12.73 6.89 -32.07
CA VAL A 607 12.28 5.85 -33.02
C VAL A 607 12.98 5.91 -34.38
N GLY A 608 12.96 4.80 -35.11
CA GLY A 608 13.44 4.69 -36.48
C GLY A 608 12.56 5.51 -37.45
N GLY A 609 13.15 6.04 -38.51
CA GLY A 609 12.46 6.96 -39.44
C GLY A 609 12.34 8.41 -38.96
N GLY A 610 12.86 8.71 -37.75
CA GLY A 610 12.89 10.05 -37.17
C GLY A 610 11.77 10.29 -36.15
N GLY A 611 12.07 11.13 -35.15
CA GLY A 611 11.12 11.48 -34.11
C GLY A 611 11.25 10.72 -32.80
N LEU A 612 10.25 10.89 -31.94
CA LEU A 612 10.18 10.36 -30.58
C LEU A 612 8.79 9.79 -30.31
N VAL A 613 8.71 8.79 -29.43
CA VAL A 613 7.46 8.32 -28.84
C VAL A 613 7.44 8.57 -27.33
N TRP A 614 6.24 8.73 -26.77
CA TRP A 614 6.03 8.91 -25.33
C TRP A 614 4.62 8.49 -24.91
N LEU A 615 4.43 8.35 -23.61
CA LEU A 615 3.14 8.22 -22.95
C LEU A 615 2.67 9.56 -22.41
N ARG A 616 1.48 10.00 -22.81
CA ARG A 616 0.80 11.19 -22.27
C ARG A 616 -0.32 10.77 -21.31
N TRP A 617 -0.22 11.20 -20.06
CA TRP A 617 -1.17 10.86 -19.01
C TRP A 617 -2.30 11.90 -18.93
N PRO A 618 -3.55 11.47 -18.72
CA PRO A 618 -4.62 12.38 -18.35
C PRO A 618 -4.37 12.99 -16.95
N ILE A 619 -4.95 14.16 -16.68
CA ILE A 619 -5.04 14.65 -15.31
C ILE A 619 -6.08 13.78 -14.59
N SER A 620 -5.66 13.12 -13.52
CA SER A 620 -6.53 12.29 -12.69
C SER A 620 -6.57 12.82 -11.25
N GLY A 621 -7.76 12.98 -10.68
CA GLY A 621 -7.91 13.32 -9.27
C GLY A 621 -7.52 12.13 -8.37
N ALA A 622 -6.93 12.41 -7.21
CA ALA A 622 -6.46 11.38 -6.28
C ALA A 622 -7.55 10.40 -5.79
N LEU A 623 -8.82 10.79 -5.87
CA LEU A 623 -9.97 9.96 -5.48
C LEU A 623 -10.62 9.20 -6.64
N GLY A 624 -10.17 9.45 -7.89
CA GLY A 624 -10.74 8.86 -9.10
C GLY A 624 -12.05 9.50 -9.58
N GLU A 625 -12.52 10.58 -8.95
CA GLU A 625 -13.79 11.26 -9.31
C GLU A 625 -13.74 11.96 -10.69
N THR A 626 -12.55 12.09 -11.28
CA THR A 626 -12.37 12.62 -12.64
C THR A 626 -12.80 11.64 -13.74
N PHE A 627 -13.00 10.36 -13.41
CA PHE A 627 -13.35 9.32 -14.37
C PHE A 627 -14.86 9.10 -14.45
N ALA A 628 -15.39 8.98 -15.67
CA ALA A 628 -16.81 8.75 -15.92
C ALA A 628 -17.27 7.36 -15.46
N ASN A 629 -16.38 6.36 -15.48
CA ASN A 629 -16.63 5.02 -14.97
C ASN A 629 -15.96 4.85 -13.60
N PRO A 630 -16.71 4.79 -12.49
CA PRO A 630 -16.15 4.57 -11.16
C PRO A 630 -15.43 3.21 -11.00
N ALA A 631 -15.71 2.25 -11.88
CA ALA A 631 -15.05 0.93 -11.89
C ALA A 631 -13.73 0.93 -12.67
N ASP A 632 -13.42 1.99 -13.42
CA ASP A 632 -12.17 2.15 -14.17
C ASP A 632 -11.56 3.52 -13.88
N THR A 633 -10.71 3.55 -12.84
CA THR A 633 -9.94 4.72 -12.42
C THR A 633 -8.50 4.69 -12.93
N SER A 634 -8.20 3.80 -13.88
CA SER A 634 -6.84 3.44 -14.28
C SER A 634 -6.05 4.61 -14.88
N GLY A 635 -6.74 5.62 -15.44
CA GLY A 635 -6.10 6.82 -15.99
C GLY A 635 -5.03 6.50 -17.03
N ARG A 636 -5.24 5.45 -17.83
CA ARG A 636 -4.23 4.88 -18.73
C ARG A 636 -3.74 5.92 -19.74
N PRO A 637 -2.43 5.99 -20.00
CA PRO A 637 -1.87 6.99 -20.90
C PRO A 637 -2.12 6.66 -22.37
N THR A 638 -2.12 7.70 -23.19
CA THR A 638 -2.11 7.63 -24.65
C THR A 638 -0.67 7.50 -25.14
N LEU A 639 -0.42 6.58 -26.08
CA LEU A 639 0.86 6.47 -26.77
C LEU A 639 0.87 7.42 -27.97
N GLU A 640 1.83 8.35 -28.00
CA GLU A 640 1.96 9.35 -29.06
C GLU A 640 3.34 9.27 -29.72
N HIS A 641 3.39 9.52 -31.02
CA HIS A 641 4.60 9.76 -31.81
C HIS A 641 4.67 11.22 -32.23
N PHE A 642 5.87 11.79 -32.21
CA PHE A 642 6.15 13.10 -32.77
C PHE A 642 7.26 13.00 -33.81
N ASP A 643 6.89 13.28 -35.05
CA ASP A 643 7.80 13.35 -36.19
C ASP A 643 8.52 14.71 -36.17
N LEU A 644 9.85 14.69 -35.99
CA LEU A 644 10.67 15.90 -35.90
C LEU A 644 10.77 16.66 -37.22
N VAL A 645 10.74 15.96 -38.36
CA VAL A 645 10.80 16.58 -39.68
C VAL A 645 9.46 17.27 -39.94
N LYS A 646 8.37 16.52 -39.79
CA LYS A 646 6.99 17.00 -40.00
C LYS A 646 6.48 17.96 -38.94
N ALA A 647 7.19 18.08 -37.82
CA ALA A 647 6.73 18.78 -36.61
C ALA A 647 5.29 18.38 -36.24
N ARG A 648 4.96 17.09 -36.39
CA ARG A 648 3.59 16.56 -36.29
C ARG A 648 3.51 15.49 -35.22
N ARG A 649 2.51 15.64 -34.35
CA ARG A 649 2.10 14.62 -33.38
C ARG A 649 1.04 13.69 -33.99
N THR A 650 1.22 12.38 -33.80
CA THR A 650 0.28 11.32 -34.16
C THR A 650 -0.03 10.48 -32.93
N GLU A 651 -1.31 10.17 -32.69
CA GLU A 651 -1.72 9.21 -31.67
C GLU A 651 -1.60 7.80 -32.23
N LEU A 652 -0.86 6.92 -31.56
CA LEU A 652 -0.65 5.52 -31.98
C LEU A 652 -1.63 4.56 -31.28
N SER A 653 -1.96 4.84 -30.01
CA SER A 653 -2.89 4.05 -29.22
C SER A 653 -3.52 4.91 -28.12
N SER A 654 -4.82 4.73 -27.89
CA SER A 654 -5.61 5.53 -26.95
C SER A 654 -5.33 5.19 -25.47
N SER A 655 -4.95 3.94 -25.17
CA SER A 655 -4.67 3.45 -23.81
C SER A 655 -3.61 2.36 -23.82
N LEU A 656 -2.63 2.44 -22.92
CA LEU A 656 -1.57 1.43 -22.80
C LEU A 656 -1.01 1.34 -21.38
N ASP A 657 -0.49 0.17 -20.96
CA ASP A 657 0.18 0.02 -19.66
C ASP A 657 1.68 0.33 -19.75
N GLY A 658 2.32 -0.02 -20.87
CA GLY A 658 3.71 0.29 -21.16
C GLY A 658 4.18 -0.29 -22.49
N PHE A 659 5.41 0.01 -22.90
CA PHE A 659 6.00 -0.52 -24.12
C PHE A 659 7.52 -0.71 -24.00
N ALA A 660 8.08 -1.51 -24.90
CA ALA A 660 9.52 -1.62 -25.15
C ALA A 660 9.80 -1.43 -26.66
N LEU A 661 10.92 -0.77 -26.99
CA LEU A 661 11.31 -0.44 -28.36
C LEU A 661 12.28 -1.49 -28.93
N SER A 662 12.16 -1.83 -30.21
CA SER A 662 13.16 -2.64 -30.93
C SER A 662 14.50 -1.91 -31.07
N GLY A 663 15.61 -2.64 -31.19
CA GLY A 663 16.94 -2.04 -31.30
C GLY A 663 17.07 -1.08 -32.50
N ASP A 664 16.44 -1.38 -33.63
CA ASP A 664 16.38 -0.52 -34.82
C ASP A 664 15.38 0.65 -34.72
N GLY A 665 14.54 0.66 -33.68
CA GLY A 665 13.54 1.68 -33.41
C GLY A 665 12.29 1.62 -34.31
N THR A 666 12.12 0.58 -35.12
CA THR A 666 11.01 0.49 -36.10
C THR A 666 9.74 -0.11 -35.52
N ARG A 667 9.84 -0.85 -34.40
CA ARG A 667 8.72 -1.55 -33.78
C ARG A 667 8.66 -1.33 -32.27
N LEU A 668 7.44 -1.34 -31.74
CA LEU A 668 7.13 -1.31 -30.32
C LEU A 668 6.49 -2.64 -29.92
N VAL A 669 6.96 -3.26 -28.84
CA VAL A 669 6.21 -4.31 -28.15
C VAL A 669 5.46 -3.65 -27.01
N VAL A 670 4.14 -3.56 -27.14
CA VAL A 670 3.26 -2.86 -26.21
C VAL A 670 2.53 -3.86 -25.31
N ASN A 671 2.32 -3.48 -24.05
CA ASN A 671 1.56 -4.25 -23.05
C ASN A 671 0.26 -3.53 -22.71
N ASP A 672 -0.85 -4.23 -22.90
CA ASP A 672 -2.21 -3.75 -22.68
C ASP A 672 -2.96 -4.81 -21.89
N GLU A 673 -3.12 -4.62 -20.58
CA GLU A 673 -3.82 -5.54 -19.67
C GLU A 673 -3.24 -6.97 -19.67
N GLY A 674 -1.93 -7.09 -19.87
CA GLY A 674 -1.21 -8.38 -19.93
C GLY A 674 -1.16 -9.01 -21.33
N GLU A 675 -1.79 -8.38 -22.32
CA GLU A 675 -1.65 -8.75 -23.73
C GLU A 675 -0.45 -8.04 -24.35
N LEU A 676 0.51 -8.83 -24.85
CA LEU A 676 1.67 -8.30 -25.57
C LEU A 676 1.43 -8.34 -27.08
N ARG A 677 1.65 -7.20 -27.74
CA ARG A 677 1.59 -7.08 -29.21
C ARG A 677 2.76 -6.26 -29.75
N ALA A 678 3.36 -6.71 -30.86
CA ALA A 678 4.35 -5.94 -31.60
C ALA A 678 3.66 -5.13 -32.71
N VAL A 679 3.93 -3.83 -32.76
CA VAL A 679 3.29 -2.84 -33.65
C VAL A 679 4.32 -1.88 -34.25
N PRO A 680 4.01 -1.16 -35.35
CA PRO A 680 4.86 -0.10 -35.87
C PRO A 680 5.12 1.02 -34.85
N ALA A 681 6.30 1.64 -34.89
CA ALA A 681 6.69 2.67 -33.94
C ALA A 681 6.23 4.10 -34.32
N THR A 682 5.83 4.34 -35.56
CA THR A 682 5.60 5.69 -36.11
C THR A 682 4.21 5.91 -36.70
N GLU A 683 3.41 4.85 -36.82
CA GLU A 683 2.08 4.90 -37.43
C GLU A 683 1.08 4.02 -36.67
N PRO A 684 -0.22 4.36 -36.68
CA PRO A 684 -1.25 3.54 -36.05
C PRO A 684 -1.24 2.13 -36.62
N ALA A 685 -1.30 1.13 -35.74
CA ALA A 685 -1.29 -0.26 -36.15
C ALA A 685 -2.64 -0.70 -36.72
N ASP A 686 -2.60 -1.58 -37.71
CA ASP A 686 -3.74 -2.30 -38.27
C ASP A 686 -3.59 -3.82 -38.06
N SER A 687 -4.52 -4.62 -38.59
CA SER A 687 -4.49 -6.08 -38.45
C SER A 687 -3.25 -6.72 -39.08
N ASP A 688 -2.67 -6.11 -40.11
CA ASP A 688 -1.60 -6.70 -40.92
C ASP A 688 -0.22 -6.36 -40.34
N SER A 689 -0.11 -5.20 -39.68
CA SER A 689 1.09 -4.70 -39.02
C SER A 689 1.18 -5.11 -37.54
N THR A 690 0.09 -5.56 -36.93
CA THR A 690 0.05 -6.06 -35.54
C THR A 690 0.43 -7.54 -35.45
N VAL A 691 1.31 -7.88 -34.50
CA VAL A 691 1.65 -9.27 -34.17
C VAL A 691 1.36 -9.53 -32.69
N TYR A 692 0.43 -10.42 -32.39
CA TYR A 692 0.13 -10.83 -31.01
C TYR A 692 1.14 -11.89 -30.54
N LEU A 693 1.74 -11.67 -29.37
CA LEU A 693 2.73 -12.57 -28.80
C LEU A 693 2.02 -13.65 -27.97
N ASP A 694 2.04 -14.89 -28.45
CA ASP A 694 1.47 -16.01 -27.69
C ASP A 694 2.38 -16.43 -26.52
N LEU A 695 2.07 -15.90 -25.34
CA LEU A 695 2.78 -16.17 -24.08
C LEU A 695 2.52 -17.57 -23.51
N ARG A 696 1.53 -18.32 -24.01
CA ARG A 696 1.28 -19.71 -23.58
C ARG A 696 2.42 -20.66 -23.96
N ARG A 697 3.29 -20.23 -24.87
CA ARG A 697 4.49 -20.97 -25.28
C ARG A 697 5.59 -20.93 -24.23
N ILE A 698 5.53 -20.01 -23.28
CA ILE A 698 6.44 -19.99 -22.13
C ILE A 698 5.84 -20.89 -21.05
N LEU A 699 6.48 -22.03 -20.81
CA LEU A 699 6.14 -22.96 -19.74
C LEU A 699 7.09 -22.69 -18.58
N HIS A 700 6.59 -22.01 -17.54
CA HIS A 700 7.37 -21.72 -16.34
C HIS A 700 6.83 -22.54 -15.16
N ASP A 701 7.70 -23.38 -14.60
CA ASP A 701 7.43 -24.22 -13.44
C ASP A 701 8.03 -23.57 -12.17
N VAL A 702 7.17 -23.29 -11.19
CA VAL A 702 7.57 -22.70 -9.92
C VAL A 702 7.87 -23.81 -8.91
N ASP A 703 9.03 -23.72 -8.25
CA ASP A 703 9.34 -24.45 -7.02
C ASP A 703 9.15 -23.54 -5.79
N PRO A 704 8.05 -23.68 -5.02
CA PRO A 704 7.74 -22.76 -3.92
C PRO A 704 8.84 -22.67 -2.86
N GLY A 705 9.48 -23.80 -2.54
CA GLY A 705 10.52 -23.84 -1.50
C GLY A 705 11.73 -22.98 -1.87
N SER A 706 12.22 -23.12 -3.11
CA SER A 706 13.32 -22.30 -3.60
C SER A 706 12.94 -20.83 -3.79
N GLU A 707 11.72 -20.56 -4.25
CA GLU A 707 11.22 -19.19 -4.42
C GLU A 707 11.11 -18.43 -3.09
N TRP A 708 10.60 -19.06 -2.02
CA TRP A 708 10.55 -18.44 -0.70
C TRP A 708 11.93 -18.24 -0.08
N ARG A 709 12.89 -19.17 -0.31
CA ARG A 709 14.28 -18.97 0.09
C ARG A 709 14.87 -17.73 -0.58
N GLN A 710 14.75 -17.61 -1.89
CA GLN A 710 15.23 -16.43 -2.62
C GLN A 710 14.55 -15.14 -2.14
N ALA A 711 13.23 -15.15 -2.01
CA ALA A 711 12.45 -13.98 -1.60
C ALA A 711 12.80 -13.51 -0.18
N TYR A 712 13.09 -14.44 0.73
CA TYR A 712 13.55 -14.13 2.09
C TYR A 712 14.91 -13.43 2.09
N GLU A 713 15.89 -13.96 1.35
CA GLU A 713 17.21 -13.33 1.25
C GLU A 713 17.13 -11.94 0.60
N GLU A 714 16.31 -11.83 -0.45
CA GLU A 714 16.10 -10.55 -1.12
C GLU A 714 15.44 -9.51 -0.20
N ALA A 715 14.47 -9.92 0.62
CA ALA A 715 13.87 -9.05 1.63
C ALA A 715 14.93 -8.55 2.62
N GLY A 716 15.79 -9.45 3.11
CA GLY A 716 16.93 -9.12 3.98
C GLY A 716 17.87 -8.08 3.37
N ARG A 717 18.28 -8.29 2.11
CA ARG A 717 19.14 -7.34 1.37
C ARG A 717 18.47 -5.99 1.14
N ILE A 718 17.17 -5.99 0.80
CA ILE A 718 16.39 -4.77 0.59
C ILE A 718 16.31 -3.96 1.89
N VAL A 719 16.01 -4.59 3.02
CA VAL A 719 16.00 -3.91 4.33
C VAL A 719 17.37 -3.30 4.62
N ARG A 720 18.46 -4.07 4.50
CA ARG A 720 19.82 -3.59 4.71
C ARG A 720 20.19 -2.40 3.82
N ALA A 721 19.69 -2.36 2.59
CA ALA A 721 19.98 -1.31 1.62
C ALA A 721 19.22 0.01 1.86
N TYR A 722 18.00 -0.04 2.43
CA TYR A 722 17.11 1.13 2.51
C TYR A 722 16.71 1.54 3.92
N PHE A 723 17.06 0.79 4.96
CA PHE A 723 16.72 1.17 6.33
C PHE A 723 17.30 2.53 6.69
N TRP A 724 16.52 3.36 7.38
CA TRP A 724 16.83 4.78 7.61
C TRP A 724 18.17 5.02 8.33
N ASP A 725 18.53 4.14 9.27
CA ASP A 725 19.86 4.10 9.87
C ASP A 725 20.71 3.03 9.17
N PRO A 726 21.82 3.39 8.49
CA PRO A 726 22.70 2.41 7.86
C PRO A 726 23.25 1.33 8.79
N LYS A 727 23.21 1.53 10.12
CA LYS A 727 23.61 0.54 11.13
C LYS A 727 22.42 -0.23 11.74
N LEU A 728 21.23 -0.10 11.16
CA LEU A 728 19.99 -0.75 11.62
C LEU A 728 19.72 -0.56 13.12
N CYS A 729 20.00 0.62 13.66
CA CYS A 729 19.86 0.94 15.09
C CYS A 729 20.67 0.01 16.02
N GLY A 730 21.76 -0.60 15.52
CA GLY A 730 22.59 -1.54 16.26
C GLY A 730 22.10 -2.99 16.23
N ILE A 731 21.12 -3.33 15.41
CA ILE A 731 20.63 -4.70 15.22
C ILE A 731 21.64 -5.48 14.35
N ASP A 732 22.08 -6.65 14.82
CA ASP A 732 22.80 -7.61 13.97
C ASP A 732 21.82 -8.28 13.01
N TRP A 733 21.67 -7.67 11.84
CA TRP A 733 20.68 -8.10 10.85
C TRP A 733 20.99 -9.47 10.24
N GLU A 734 22.28 -9.81 10.08
CA GLU A 734 22.67 -11.11 9.55
C GLU A 734 22.40 -12.23 10.57
N GLU A 735 22.61 -11.97 11.87
CA GLU A 735 22.22 -12.89 12.95
C GLU A 735 20.70 -13.11 12.99
N VAL A 736 19.90 -12.04 12.90
CA VAL A 736 18.43 -12.14 12.81
C VAL A 736 18.01 -12.99 11.60
N LEU A 737 18.58 -12.72 10.42
CA LEU A 737 18.28 -13.50 9.22
C LEU A 737 18.68 -14.97 9.38
N ALA A 738 19.82 -15.26 10.01
CA ALA A 738 20.28 -16.62 10.27
C ALA A 738 19.37 -17.37 11.26
N GLN A 739 18.88 -16.68 12.30
CA GLN A 739 17.97 -17.24 13.31
C GLN A 739 16.65 -17.72 12.70
N TYR A 740 16.06 -16.95 11.78
CA TYR A 740 14.76 -17.24 11.18
C TYR A 740 14.81 -18.16 9.94
N ARG A 741 15.96 -18.24 9.26
CA ARG A 741 16.15 -18.99 8.02
C ARG A 741 15.71 -20.47 8.07
N PRO A 742 15.96 -21.25 9.15
CA PRO A 742 15.52 -22.65 9.21
C PRO A 742 13.99 -22.83 9.10
N LEU A 743 13.20 -21.81 9.46
CA LEU A 743 11.74 -21.88 9.40
C LEU A 743 11.19 -21.89 7.96
N LEU A 744 11.98 -21.48 6.96
CA LEU A 744 11.60 -21.50 5.54
C LEU A 744 11.28 -22.91 5.01
N GLU A 745 11.92 -23.93 5.57
CA GLU A 745 11.65 -25.33 5.17
C GLU A 745 10.28 -25.82 5.69
N ARG A 746 9.74 -25.15 6.71
CA ARG A 746 8.46 -25.46 7.34
C ARG A 746 7.28 -24.80 6.66
N VAL A 747 7.48 -23.69 5.95
CA VAL A 747 6.44 -22.93 5.22
C VAL A 747 5.92 -23.69 4.01
N ALA A 748 4.61 -23.69 3.80
CA ALA A 748 3.86 -24.33 2.71
C ALA A 748 2.90 -23.38 1.98
N SER A 749 2.68 -22.17 2.47
CA SER A 749 1.75 -21.23 1.85
C SER A 749 2.27 -19.80 1.84
N PRO A 750 1.75 -18.94 0.95
CA PRO A 750 2.06 -17.51 0.95
C PRO A 750 1.71 -16.80 2.27
N ASP A 751 0.65 -17.22 2.95
CA ASP A 751 0.26 -16.60 4.23
C ASP A 751 1.19 -17.03 5.38
N GLU A 752 1.70 -18.26 5.37
CA GLU A 752 2.76 -18.71 6.28
C GLU A 752 4.10 -18.00 5.99
N PHE A 753 4.46 -17.82 4.71
CA PHE A 753 5.64 -17.05 4.34
C PHE A 753 5.54 -15.59 4.78
N ALA A 754 4.38 -14.97 4.56
CA ALA A 754 4.11 -13.61 5.01
C ALA A 754 4.12 -13.49 6.54
N ASP A 755 3.62 -14.50 7.27
CA ASP A 755 3.71 -14.57 8.72
C ASP A 755 5.16 -14.59 9.22
N LEU A 756 6.00 -15.46 8.63
CA LEU A 756 7.42 -15.52 8.92
C LEU A 756 8.13 -14.18 8.66
N LEU A 757 7.88 -13.57 7.50
CA LEU A 757 8.47 -12.27 7.17
C LEU A 757 8.01 -11.15 8.10
N ARG A 758 6.78 -11.19 8.63
CA ARG A 758 6.32 -10.20 9.63
C ARG A 758 7.13 -10.29 10.90
N GLU A 759 7.45 -11.49 11.38
CA GLU A 759 8.30 -11.64 12.58
C GLU A 759 9.71 -11.12 12.36
N VAL A 760 10.29 -11.39 11.19
CA VAL A 760 11.66 -10.98 10.81
C VAL A 760 11.74 -9.46 10.70
N LEU A 761 10.83 -8.84 9.95
CA LEU A 761 10.78 -7.38 9.83
C LEU A 761 10.38 -6.71 11.15
N GLY A 762 9.61 -7.39 11.99
CA GLY A 762 9.26 -6.93 13.32
C GLY A 762 10.47 -6.76 14.25
N GLU A 763 11.59 -7.48 14.02
CA GLU A 763 12.83 -7.30 14.79
C GLU A 763 13.45 -5.92 14.62
N LEU A 764 13.16 -5.22 13.51
CA LEU A 764 13.60 -3.84 13.30
C LEU A 764 13.07 -2.88 14.38
N GLY A 765 12.02 -3.28 15.12
CA GLY A 765 11.50 -2.50 16.25
C GLY A 765 10.98 -1.12 15.86
N THR A 766 10.59 -0.93 14.59
CA THR A 766 10.18 0.37 14.04
C THR A 766 8.85 0.26 13.29
N SER A 767 8.18 1.40 13.16
CA SER A 767 6.97 1.58 12.36
C SER A 767 7.19 1.30 10.88
N HIS A 768 6.10 1.07 10.13
CA HIS A 768 6.06 0.99 8.67
C HIS A 768 6.87 -0.15 8.02
N ALA A 769 7.23 -1.20 8.76
CA ALA A 769 7.79 -2.45 8.25
C ALA A 769 6.67 -3.45 7.91
N TYR A 770 5.91 -3.19 6.83
CA TYR A 770 4.72 -3.95 6.48
C TYR A 770 5.01 -5.11 5.54
N VAL A 771 4.24 -6.18 5.69
CA VAL A 771 4.27 -7.36 4.82
C VAL A 771 2.87 -7.71 4.35
N THR A 772 2.70 -7.70 3.02
CA THR A 772 1.50 -8.17 2.33
C THR A 772 1.84 -9.44 1.57
N GLY A 773 1.32 -10.58 2.03
CA GLY A 773 1.56 -11.87 1.37
C GLY A 773 1.05 -11.92 -0.05
N ALA A 774 1.68 -12.73 -0.89
CA ALA A 774 1.20 -12.99 -2.24
C ALA A 774 -0.22 -13.59 -2.21
N ARG A 775 -1.11 -13.10 -3.07
CA ARG A 775 -2.51 -13.58 -3.19
C ARG A 775 -2.64 -14.91 -3.94
N ARG A 776 -1.70 -15.83 -3.70
CA ARG A 776 -1.74 -17.18 -4.28
C ARG A 776 -2.61 -18.07 -3.37
N ASN A 777 -3.48 -18.85 -3.99
CA ASN A 777 -4.44 -19.75 -3.33
C ASN A 777 -5.67 -19.07 -2.68
N GLU A 778 -6.04 -17.84 -3.04
CA GLU A 778 -7.33 -17.23 -2.62
C GLU A 778 -8.58 -17.91 -3.27
N GLY A 779 -8.44 -19.12 -3.80
CA GLY A 779 -9.48 -19.86 -4.50
C GLY A 779 -9.79 -19.35 -5.92
N PRO A 780 -10.72 -19.99 -6.64
CA PRO A 780 -11.14 -19.58 -7.97
C PRO A 780 -11.65 -18.12 -8.05
N PRO A 781 -11.40 -17.39 -9.17
CA PRO A 781 -11.85 -16.00 -9.34
C PRO A 781 -13.34 -15.76 -9.10
N HIS A 782 -14.20 -16.76 -9.31
CA HIS A 782 -15.65 -16.62 -9.09
C HIS A 782 -16.05 -16.54 -7.60
N TYR A 783 -15.18 -16.93 -6.66
CA TYR A 783 -15.39 -16.71 -5.22
C TYR A 783 -14.83 -15.37 -4.73
N GLN A 784 -14.05 -14.68 -5.56
CA GLN A 784 -13.42 -13.39 -5.26
C GLN A 784 -14.30 -12.20 -5.70
N ARG A 785 -15.60 -12.29 -5.41
CA ARG A 785 -16.58 -11.23 -5.73
C ARG A 785 -16.94 -10.42 -4.48
N PRO A 786 -17.01 -9.08 -4.55
CA PRO A 786 -17.44 -8.25 -3.44
C PRO A 786 -18.89 -8.54 -3.01
N ILE A 787 -19.14 -8.45 -1.71
CA ILE A 787 -20.48 -8.52 -1.13
C ILE A 787 -21.23 -7.22 -1.44
N GLY A 788 -22.53 -7.33 -1.72
CA GLY A 788 -23.40 -6.19 -1.94
C GLY A 788 -23.90 -5.58 -0.64
N LEU A 789 -23.56 -4.31 -0.41
CA LEU A 789 -23.97 -3.54 0.77
C LEU A 789 -25.02 -2.49 0.37
N LEU A 790 -26.12 -2.39 1.12
CA LEU A 790 -27.28 -1.56 0.76
C LEU A 790 -27.24 -0.15 1.37
N GLY A 791 -26.19 0.21 2.12
CA GLY A 791 -26.09 1.51 2.78
C GLY A 791 -27.28 1.77 3.70
N ALA A 792 -27.75 0.74 4.39
CA ALA A 792 -28.91 0.77 5.26
C ALA A 792 -28.77 -0.28 6.37
N ASN A 793 -29.33 0.03 7.54
CA ASN A 793 -29.39 -0.89 8.66
C ASN A 793 -30.74 -1.62 8.61
N PHE A 794 -30.72 -2.94 8.77
CA PHE A 794 -31.92 -3.77 8.86
C PHE A 794 -32.12 -4.29 10.29
N VAL A 795 -33.36 -4.62 10.62
CA VAL A 795 -33.70 -5.27 11.88
C VAL A 795 -34.71 -6.38 11.62
N ARG A 796 -34.50 -7.54 12.25
CA ARG A 796 -35.45 -8.65 12.22
C ARG A 796 -36.60 -8.35 13.18
N ARG A 797 -37.85 -8.37 12.67
CA ARG A 797 -39.09 -8.22 13.45
C ARG A 797 -40.12 -9.21 12.91
N ASP A 798 -40.71 -10.03 13.79
CA ASP A 798 -41.76 -10.99 13.44
C ASP A 798 -41.41 -11.90 12.24
N GLY A 799 -40.15 -12.35 12.17
CA GLY A 799 -39.64 -13.18 11.07
C GLY A 799 -39.40 -12.45 9.75
N ARG A 800 -39.55 -11.12 9.71
CA ARG A 800 -39.30 -10.27 8.53
C ARG A 800 -38.12 -9.32 8.77
N TRP A 801 -37.44 -8.93 7.69
CA TRP A 801 -36.30 -8.02 7.73
C TRP A 801 -36.72 -6.61 7.32
N ALA A 802 -36.94 -5.74 8.31
CA ALA A 802 -37.38 -4.36 8.09
C ALA A 802 -36.18 -3.40 8.01
N VAL A 803 -36.28 -2.40 7.15
CA VAL A 803 -35.34 -1.28 7.09
C VAL A 803 -35.46 -0.51 8.41
N ARG A 804 -34.42 -0.54 9.23
CA ARG A 804 -34.33 0.27 10.45
C ARG A 804 -33.99 1.72 10.12
N ARG A 805 -33.02 1.91 9.23
CA ARG A 805 -32.51 3.23 8.83
C ARG A 805 -31.82 3.14 7.48
N ILE A 806 -32.16 4.05 6.58
CA ILE A 806 -31.35 4.29 5.37
C ILE A 806 -30.28 5.31 5.75
N LEU A 807 -29.01 5.03 5.50
CA LEU A 807 -27.93 5.93 5.88
C LEU A 807 -28.00 7.20 5.01
N PRO A 808 -27.91 8.40 5.61
CA PRO A 808 -27.85 9.63 4.85
C PRO A 808 -26.55 9.68 4.06
N GLY A 809 -26.64 10.03 2.78
CA GLY A 809 -25.46 10.23 1.94
C GLY A 809 -24.91 11.65 2.00
N GLU A 810 -23.75 11.85 1.40
CA GLU A 810 -23.12 13.16 1.18
C GLU A 810 -23.05 13.42 -0.32
N SER A 811 -23.78 14.43 -0.81
CA SER A 811 -23.90 14.71 -2.25
C SER A 811 -22.59 15.05 -2.96
N SER A 812 -21.59 15.51 -2.21
CA SER A 812 -20.25 15.85 -2.73
C SER A 812 -19.26 14.67 -2.71
N ASP A 813 -19.70 13.48 -2.30
CA ASP A 813 -18.90 12.25 -2.32
C ASP A 813 -19.71 11.15 -3.01
N SER A 814 -19.35 10.81 -4.25
CA SER A 814 -20.10 9.86 -5.07
C SER A 814 -20.16 8.46 -4.46
N LYS A 815 -19.18 8.11 -3.60
CA LYS A 815 -19.08 6.82 -2.90
C LYS A 815 -19.90 6.82 -1.61
N ALA A 816 -20.27 7.98 -1.08
CA ALA A 816 -21.07 8.13 0.14
C ALA A 816 -22.57 8.26 -0.17
N ARG A 817 -23.14 7.34 -0.97
CA ARG A 817 -24.58 7.32 -1.28
C ARG A 817 -25.19 5.94 -1.04
N SER A 818 -26.28 5.91 -0.27
CA SER A 818 -27.06 4.68 -0.12
C SER A 818 -27.74 4.28 -1.44
N PRO A 819 -27.62 3.03 -1.90
CA PRO A 819 -28.39 2.51 -3.04
C PRO A 819 -29.91 2.62 -2.87
N LEU A 820 -30.41 2.68 -1.64
CA LEU A 820 -31.84 2.83 -1.36
C LEU A 820 -32.31 4.29 -1.33
N ALA A 821 -31.40 5.26 -1.33
CA ALA A 821 -31.77 6.68 -1.26
C ALA A 821 -32.50 7.13 -2.54
N GLY A 822 -33.68 7.75 -2.38
CA GLY A 822 -34.51 8.24 -3.49
C GLY A 822 -35.37 7.19 -4.19
N THR A 823 -35.35 5.93 -3.73
CA THR A 823 -36.16 4.83 -4.30
C THR A 823 -37.63 4.81 -3.83
N GLY A 824 -37.98 5.67 -2.87
CA GLY A 824 -39.28 5.68 -2.21
C GLY A 824 -39.48 4.60 -1.15
N ILE A 825 -38.46 3.79 -0.85
CA ILE A 825 -38.43 2.88 0.30
C ILE A 825 -38.26 3.69 1.59
N ARG A 826 -39.03 3.35 2.63
CA ARG A 826 -39.05 4.04 3.92
C ARG A 826 -38.59 3.13 5.05
N GLU A 827 -38.17 3.71 6.17
CA GLU A 827 -37.99 2.98 7.43
C GLU A 827 -39.27 2.20 7.78
N GLY A 828 -39.10 0.99 8.31
CA GLY A 828 -40.18 0.04 8.56
C GLY A 828 -40.56 -0.86 7.37
N SER A 829 -40.17 -0.52 6.13
CA SER A 829 -40.45 -1.38 4.96
C SER A 829 -39.70 -2.71 5.09
N ALA A 830 -40.35 -3.84 4.85
CA ALA A 830 -39.72 -5.16 4.96
C ALA A 830 -39.22 -5.66 3.60
N LEU A 831 -37.94 -6.03 3.53
CA LEU A 831 -37.34 -6.65 2.35
C LEU A 831 -37.79 -8.11 2.28
N THR A 832 -38.52 -8.44 1.23
CA THR A 832 -39.14 -9.77 1.06
C THR A 832 -38.41 -10.63 0.04
N HIS A 833 -37.84 -10.04 -1.02
CA HIS A 833 -37.13 -10.77 -2.06
C HIS A 833 -35.91 -10.00 -2.59
N VAL A 834 -34.88 -10.75 -3.01
CA VAL A 834 -33.72 -10.29 -3.78
C VAL A 834 -33.65 -11.12 -5.05
N ASP A 835 -33.71 -10.47 -6.23
CA ASP A 835 -33.79 -11.11 -7.55
C ASP A 835 -34.90 -12.18 -7.63
N GLY A 836 -36.06 -11.87 -7.06
CA GLY A 836 -37.21 -12.77 -6.98
C GLY A 836 -37.06 -13.95 -6.01
N ARG A 837 -35.91 -14.09 -5.33
CA ARG A 837 -35.69 -15.13 -4.31
C ARG A 837 -36.13 -14.62 -2.93
N PRO A 838 -36.93 -15.39 -2.17
CA PRO A 838 -37.41 -14.95 -0.86
C PRO A 838 -36.24 -14.78 0.13
N VAL A 839 -36.33 -13.72 0.93
CA VAL A 839 -35.39 -13.46 2.03
C VAL A 839 -35.60 -14.47 3.15
N ASP A 840 -34.50 -15.04 3.64
CA ASP A 840 -34.54 -15.99 4.74
C ASP A 840 -34.96 -15.29 6.05
N PRO A 841 -35.91 -15.85 6.81
CA PRO A 841 -36.41 -15.21 8.03
C PRO A 841 -35.36 -15.14 9.15
N VAL A 842 -34.32 -15.96 9.12
CA VAL A 842 -33.24 -16.03 10.11
C VAL A 842 -31.98 -15.33 9.60
N ALA A 843 -31.49 -15.69 8.42
CA ALA A 843 -30.24 -15.18 7.86
C ALA A 843 -30.40 -13.83 7.15
N GLY A 844 -31.62 -13.44 6.81
CA GLY A 844 -31.88 -12.17 6.14
C GLY A 844 -31.41 -12.11 4.69
N PRO A 845 -31.25 -10.90 4.14
CA PRO A 845 -30.93 -10.73 2.72
C PRO A 845 -29.46 -11.02 2.40
N TYR A 846 -28.59 -11.06 3.40
CA TYR A 846 -27.14 -11.05 3.21
C TYR A 846 -26.59 -12.24 2.39
N PRO A 847 -27.06 -13.49 2.57
CA PRO A 847 -26.62 -14.60 1.72
C PRO A 847 -26.94 -14.39 0.24
N LEU A 848 -28.04 -13.70 -0.08
CA LEU A 848 -28.45 -13.40 -1.45
C LEU A 848 -27.62 -12.26 -2.06
N LEU A 849 -26.94 -11.46 -1.23
CA LEU A 849 -26.10 -10.34 -1.63
C LEU A 849 -24.60 -10.67 -1.63
N ALA A 850 -24.21 -11.90 -1.27
CA ALA A 850 -22.83 -12.31 -1.00
C ALA A 850 -21.81 -12.12 -2.14
N ALA A 851 -22.28 -11.88 -3.37
CA ALA A 851 -21.47 -11.62 -4.56
C ALA A 851 -22.08 -10.52 -5.44
N ALA A 852 -22.97 -9.70 -4.87
CA ALA A 852 -23.77 -8.72 -5.59
C ALA A 852 -23.20 -7.29 -5.57
N GLY A 853 -22.02 -7.08 -4.96
CA GLY A 853 -21.39 -5.76 -4.93
C GLY A 853 -21.03 -5.28 -6.33
N GLY A 854 -21.37 -4.04 -6.65
CA GLY A 854 -21.06 -3.42 -7.95
C GLY A 854 -21.85 -3.96 -9.14
N THR A 855 -22.87 -4.80 -8.93
CA THR A 855 -23.78 -5.28 -9.98
C THR A 855 -25.23 -4.91 -9.67
N THR A 856 -26.10 -4.90 -10.68
CA THR A 856 -27.53 -4.63 -10.51
C THR A 856 -28.23 -5.80 -9.82
N VAL A 857 -29.10 -5.50 -8.84
CA VAL A 857 -30.04 -6.44 -8.20
C VAL A 857 -31.44 -5.85 -8.11
N GLU A 858 -32.48 -6.67 -8.20
CA GLU A 858 -33.87 -6.30 -7.92
C GLU A 858 -34.20 -6.59 -6.44
N LEU A 859 -34.70 -5.58 -5.71
CA LEU A 859 -35.16 -5.71 -4.34
C LEU A 859 -36.67 -5.51 -4.27
N THR A 860 -37.38 -6.42 -3.58
CA THR A 860 -38.84 -6.31 -3.38
C THR A 860 -39.18 -6.05 -1.92
N PHE A 861 -39.82 -4.91 -1.63
CA PHE A 861 -40.22 -4.50 -0.29
C PHE A 861 -41.74 -4.53 -0.10
N SER A 862 -42.21 -4.95 1.06
CA SER A 862 -43.56 -4.65 1.54
C SER A 862 -43.56 -3.36 2.38
N PRO A 863 -44.61 -2.54 2.32
CA PRO A 863 -44.70 -1.31 3.11
C PRO A 863 -44.72 -1.59 4.62
N PRO A 864 -44.44 -0.57 5.47
CA PRO A 864 -44.56 -0.69 6.93
C PRO A 864 -45.98 -1.09 7.35
N GLU A 865 -46.12 -1.88 8.41
CA GLU A 865 -47.43 -2.24 8.96
C GLU A 865 -48.14 -0.99 9.53
N GLY A 866 -49.41 -0.78 9.14
CA GLY A 866 -50.23 0.34 9.63
C GLY A 866 -50.49 1.49 8.64
N GLU A 867 -49.81 1.56 7.48
CA GLU A 867 -50.18 2.49 6.40
C GLU A 867 -51.39 1.94 5.61
N GLY A 868 -52.59 2.17 6.15
CA GLY A 868 -53.88 1.82 5.55
C GLY A 868 -54.27 2.67 4.33
N THR A 869 -53.53 2.57 3.23
CA THR A 869 -54.02 3.03 1.92
C THR A 869 -54.26 1.84 1.01
N GLY A 870 -55.47 1.74 0.46
CA GLY A 870 -56.04 0.54 -0.17
C GLY A 870 -55.45 0.15 -1.53
N ASN A 871 -54.12 0.01 -1.62
CA ASN A 871 -53.38 -0.70 -2.67
C ASN A 871 -51.96 -1.04 -2.16
N GLY A 872 -51.87 -1.92 -1.15
CA GLY A 872 -50.64 -2.41 -0.53
C GLY A 872 -49.77 -3.29 -1.45
N HIS A 873 -49.36 -2.77 -2.60
CA HIS A 873 -48.52 -3.50 -3.55
C HIS A 873 -47.06 -3.46 -3.12
N ALA A 874 -46.41 -4.63 -3.20
CA ALA A 874 -44.97 -4.75 -3.03
C ALA A 874 -44.24 -3.79 -3.99
N ARG A 875 -43.25 -3.06 -3.48
CA ARG A 875 -42.41 -2.16 -4.27
C ARG A 875 -41.17 -2.90 -4.74
N ARG A 876 -40.96 -2.92 -6.06
CA ARG A 876 -39.74 -3.45 -6.68
C ARG A 876 -38.84 -2.31 -7.10
N VAL A 877 -37.57 -2.39 -6.75
CA VAL A 877 -36.55 -1.38 -7.08
C VAL A 877 -35.30 -2.10 -7.55
N ALA A 878 -34.74 -1.64 -8.67
CA ALA A 878 -33.42 -2.09 -9.12
C ALA A 878 -32.37 -1.15 -8.53
N VAL A 879 -31.33 -1.71 -7.92
CA VAL A 879 -30.23 -0.96 -7.31
C VAL A 879 -28.88 -1.59 -7.64
N VAL A 880 -27.80 -0.82 -7.49
CA VAL A 880 -26.43 -1.35 -7.51
C VAL A 880 -25.90 -1.31 -6.07
N PRO A 881 -25.81 -2.46 -5.38
CA PRO A 881 -25.24 -2.52 -4.03
C PRO A 881 -23.79 -2.05 -4.03
N LEU A 882 -23.39 -1.37 -2.95
CA LEU A 882 -22.03 -0.89 -2.74
C LEU A 882 -21.09 -2.08 -2.54
N VAL A 883 -19.84 -1.94 -3.02
CA VAL A 883 -18.73 -2.86 -2.69
C VAL A 883 -18.06 -2.50 -1.37
N ASP A 884 -18.23 -1.25 -0.93
CA ASP A 884 -17.73 -0.70 0.33
C ASP A 884 -18.66 0.43 0.77
N GLU A 885 -19.23 0.33 1.98
CA GLU A 885 -20.11 1.36 2.55
C GLU A 885 -19.40 2.24 3.59
N ARG A 886 -18.09 2.07 3.83
CA ARG A 886 -17.32 2.90 4.76
C ARG A 886 -17.37 4.39 4.42
N PRO A 887 -17.24 4.85 3.16
CA PRO A 887 -17.38 6.28 2.85
C PRO A 887 -18.75 6.85 3.28
N LEU A 888 -19.84 6.11 3.04
CA LEU A 888 -21.18 6.48 3.47
C LEU A 888 -21.30 6.55 5.01
N ARG A 889 -20.79 5.54 5.70
CA ARG A 889 -20.79 5.48 7.17
C ARG A 889 -19.91 6.56 7.80
N TYR A 890 -18.81 6.88 7.15
CA TYR A 890 -17.91 7.95 7.54
C TYR A 890 -18.60 9.31 7.53
N GLN A 891 -19.28 9.66 6.45
CA GLN A 891 -20.00 10.93 6.36
C GLN A 891 -21.14 11.02 7.39
N ASP A 892 -21.91 9.94 7.60
CA ASP A 892 -22.92 9.88 8.66
C ASP A 892 -22.29 10.02 10.06
N TRP A 893 -21.09 9.46 10.28
CA TRP A 893 -20.35 9.61 11.52
C TRP A 893 -19.89 11.06 11.74
N VAL A 894 -19.26 11.70 10.75
CA VAL A 894 -18.81 13.11 10.81
C VAL A 894 -19.98 14.03 11.12
N ALA A 895 -21.10 13.88 10.41
CA ALA A 895 -22.30 14.68 10.64
C ALA A 895 -22.82 14.56 12.08
N LYS A 896 -22.82 13.35 12.65
CA LYS A 896 -23.20 13.12 14.06
C LYS A 896 -22.21 13.74 15.04
N ARG A 897 -20.90 13.67 14.76
CA ARG A 897 -19.88 14.31 15.62
C ARG A 897 -20.03 15.84 15.62
N ARG A 898 -20.24 16.41 14.43
CA ARG A 898 -20.54 17.84 14.27
C ARG A 898 -21.78 18.26 15.06
N ALA A 899 -22.88 17.50 14.96
CA ALA A 899 -24.10 17.77 15.71
C ALA A 899 -23.85 17.79 17.23
N VAL A 900 -23.09 16.83 17.75
CA VAL A 900 -22.69 16.80 19.18
C VAL A 900 -21.87 18.04 19.56
N VAL A 901 -20.91 18.47 18.72
CA VAL A 901 -20.13 19.68 18.99
C VAL A 901 -21.01 20.93 18.99
N ARG A 902 -21.98 21.04 18.07
CA ARG A 902 -22.94 22.14 18.05
C ARG A 902 -23.80 22.17 19.31
N GLU A 903 -24.34 21.02 19.72
CA GLU A 903 -25.16 20.90 20.93
C GLU A 903 -24.37 21.31 22.18
N LEU A 904 -23.16 20.77 22.36
CA LEU A 904 -22.33 21.04 23.54
C LEU A 904 -21.79 22.48 23.60
N SER A 905 -21.69 23.17 22.46
CA SER A 905 -21.13 24.53 22.37
C SER A 905 -22.17 25.64 22.25
N ASP A 906 -23.46 25.28 22.22
CA ASP A 906 -24.55 26.18 21.84
C ASP A 906 -24.28 26.85 20.47
N GLY A 907 -23.82 26.03 19.52
CA GLY A 907 -23.49 26.46 18.16
C GLY A 907 -22.23 27.33 18.03
N ARG A 908 -21.39 27.50 19.05
CA ARG A 908 -20.21 28.39 18.99
C ARG A 908 -18.92 27.73 18.48
N CYS A 909 -18.82 26.40 18.48
CA CYS A 909 -17.61 25.69 18.04
C CYS A 909 -17.81 24.99 16.71
N GLY A 910 -17.00 25.31 15.70
CA GLY A 910 -16.79 24.56 14.46
C GLY A 910 -16.20 23.17 14.68
N TYR A 911 -16.43 22.25 13.73
CA TYR A 911 -15.90 20.89 13.77
C TYR A 911 -15.40 20.43 12.40
N LEU A 912 -14.09 20.17 12.32
CA LEU A 912 -13.43 19.55 11.18
C LEU A 912 -12.91 18.18 11.61
N HIS A 913 -13.12 17.16 10.79
CA HIS A 913 -12.48 15.86 10.97
C HIS A 913 -11.57 15.55 9.78
N ILE A 914 -10.38 15.04 10.06
CA ILE A 914 -9.37 14.70 9.06
C ILE A 914 -9.03 13.20 9.20
N PRO A 915 -9.59 12.33 8.34
CA PRO A 915 -9.54 10.87 8.48
C PRO A 915 -8.20 10.23 8.07
N ASP A 916 -7.45 10.89 7.20
CA ASP A 916 -6.09 10.53 6.81
C ASP A 916 -5.35 11.79 6.38
N MET A 917 -4.06 11.68 6.06
CA MET A 917 -3.27 12.73 5.42
C MET A 917 -3.00 12.43 3.95
N GLY A 918 -3.97 11.82 3.27
CA GLY A 918 -3.95 11.59 1.83
C GLY A 918 -5.02 12.39 1.11
N GLY A 919 -5.31 12.01 -0.14
CA GLY A 919 -6.32 12.70 -0.94
C GLY A 919 -7.72 12.69 -0.32
N SER A 920 -8.08 11.68 0.46
CA SER A 920 -9.40 11.58 1.10
C SER A 920 -9.53 12.57 2.25
N GLY A 921 -8.48 12.71 3.07
CA GLY A 921 -8.41 13.68 4.14
C GLY A 921 -8.37 15.12 3.62
N TRP A 922 -7.62 15.39 2.56
CA TRP A 922 -7.63 16.71 1.91
C TRP A 922 -9.02 17.10 1.42
N ALA A 923 -9.72 16.15 0.77
CA ALA A 923 -11.07 16.37 0.28
C ALA A 923 -12.07 16.60 1.42
N GLN A 924 -12.02 15.79 2.49
CA GLN A 924 -12.90 16.02 3.65
C GLN A 924 -12.62 17.35 4.32
N PHE A 925 -11.35 17.66 4.59
CA PHE A 925 -10.96 18.91 5.24
C PHE A 925 -11.56 20.11 4.49
N ASN A 926 -11.38 20.17 3.16
CA ASN A 926 -11.89 21.26 2.33
C ASN A 926 -13.42 21.24 2.13
N ARG A 927 -14.07 20.08 2.24
CA ARG A 927 -15.54 19.96 2.19
C ARG A 927 -16.21 20.79 3.27
N ASP A 928 -15.61 20.83 4.46
CA ASP A 928 -16.17 21.49 5.64
C ASP A 928 -15.48 22.82 5.99
N LEU A 929 -14.23 23.02 5.56
CA LEU A 929 -13.33 24.11 5.97
C LEU A 929 -14.03 25.47 6.02
N ARG A 930 -14.55 25.93 4.88
CA ARG A 930 -15.12 27.28 4.71
C ARG A 930 -16.24 27.59 5.70
N ARG A 931 -17.06 26.59 6.04
CA ARG A 931 -18.20 26.76 6.96
C ARG A 931 -17.75 26.71 8.41
N GLU A 932 -16.85 25.80 8.73
CA GLU A 932 -16.50 25.48 10.11
C GLU A 932 -15.52 26.49 10.72
N VAL A 933 -14.61 27.07 9.93
CA VAL A 933 -13.67 28.13 10.39
C VAL A 933 -14.34 29.47 10.66
N ALA A 934 -15.54 29.69 10.10
CA ALA A 934 -16.34 30.91 10.31
C ALA A 934 -17.01 30.96 11.70
N MET A 935 -16.93 29.87 12.46
CA MET A 935 -17.47 29.77 13.80
C MET A 935 -16.51 30.43 14.82
N PRO A 936 -16.99 30.94 15.97
CA PRO A 936 -16.14 31.62 16.95
C PRO A 936 -14.93 30.83 17.45
N ALA A 937 -15.07 29.51 17.64
CA ALA A 937 -13.96 28.61 17.97
C ALA A 937 -13.99 27.37 17.05
N LEU A 938 -12.88 26.64 16.96
CA LEU A 938 -12.73 25.51 16.05
C LEU A 938 -12.20 24.25 16.76
N ILE A 939 -12.87 23.12 16.55
CA ILE A 939 -12.37 21.79 16.92
C ILE A 939 -11.82 21.10 15.67
N VAL A 940 -10.55 20.69 15.72
CA VAL A 940 -9.88 19.91 14.66
C VAL A 940 -9.67 18.49 15.16
N ASP A 941 -10.43 17.55 14.63
CA ASP A 941 -10.44 16.15 15.06
C ASP A 941 -9.60 15.29 14.12
N VAL A 942 -8.44 14.86 14.61
CA VAL A 942 -7.50 13.96 13.91
C VAL A 942 -7.48 12.57 14.56
N ARG A 943 -8.46 12.24 15.39
CA ARG A 943 -8.60 10.91 16.00
C ARG A 943 -8.74 9.84 14.93
N GLY A 944 -7.90 8.82 15.03
CA GLY A 944 -7.84 7.74 14.05
C GLY A 944 -7.41 8.16 12.64
N ASN A 945 -6.74 9.31 12.50
CA ASN A 945 -6.10 9.69 11.26
C ASN A 945 -5.08 8.63 10.82
N ALA A 946 -5.24 8.09 9.61
CA ALA A 946 -4.43 6.97 9.11
C ALA A 946 -3.05 7.36 8.54
N GLY A 947 -2.65 8.63 8.63
CA GLY A 947 -1.39 9.13 8.08
C GLY A 947 -1.43 9.41 6.57
N GLY A 948 -0.27 9.70 5.98
CA GLY A 948 -0.16 10.16 4.59
C GLY A 948 1.02 11.12 4.42
N ASN A 949 0.81 12.25 3.75
CA ASN A 949 1.88 13.21 3.42
C ASN A 949 1.40 14.67 3.21
N ILE A 950 0.25 15.08 3.75
CA ILE A 950 -0.31 16.43 3.56
C ILE A 950 -0.39 17.27 4.83
N SER A 951 0.12 16.78 5.98
CA SER A 951 0.01 17.50 7.26
C SER A 951 0.50 18.95 7.19
N GLU A 952 1.59 19.20 6.44
CA GLU A 952 2.13 20.55 6.21
C GLU A 952 1.11 21.50 5.55
N LEU A 953 0.34 20.99 4.57
CA LEU A 953 -0.71 21.78 3.90
C LEU A 953 -1.86 22.13 4.84
N VAL A 954 -2.21 21.21 5.74
CA VAL A 954 -3.25 21.46 6.75
C VAL A 954 -2.76 22.50 7.77
N ILE A 955 -1.54 22.37 8.28
CA ILE A 955 -0.92 23.32 9.22
C ILE A 955 -0.82 24.72 8.59
N GLU A 956 -0.47 24.83 7.31
CA GLU A 956 -0.46 26.12 6.60
C GLU A 956 -1.83 26.81 6.64
N LYS A 957 -2.94 26.08 6.53
CA LYS A 957 -4.28 26.67 6.64
C LYS A 957 -4.63 27.04 8.08
N LEU A 958 -4.31 26.19 9.05
CA LEU A 958 -4.67 26.39 10.46
C LEU A 958 -3.87 27.50 11.15
N THR A 959 -2.68 27.84 10.63
CA THR A 959 -1.83 28.93 11.15
C THR A 959 -2.19 30.32 10.61
N ARG A 960 -3.13 30.40 9.66
CA ARG A 960 -3.60 31.68 9.11
C ARG A 960 -4.31 32.51 10.18
N THR A 961 -4.09 33.82 10.17
CA THR A 961 -4.74 34.80 11.05
C THR A 961 -5.59 35.76 10.24
N ILE A 962 -6.76 36.16 10.77
CA ILE A 962 -7.58 37.20 10.13
C ILE A 962 -6.88 38.55 10.27
N MET A 963 -6.51 39.15 9.13
CA MET A 963 -5.76 40.41 9.07
C MET A 963 -6.67 41.61 8.79
N GLY A 964 -7.89 41.38 8.30
CA GLY A 964 -8.83 42.42 7.93
C GLY A 964 -10.14 41.83 7.39
N TRP A 965 -11.01 42.66 6.83
CA TRP A 965 -12.29 42.26 6.26
C TRP A 965 -12.64 43.08 5.03
N ASP A 966 -13.18 42.42 4.01
CA ASP A 966 -13.82 43.05 2.87
C ASP A 966 -15.30 43.25 3.16
N LEU A 967 -15.71 44.51 3.27
CA LEU A 967 -17.11 44.90 3.45
C LEU A 967 -17.74 45.19 2.09
N THR A 968 -18.55 44.26 1.59
CA THR A 968 -19.31 44.46 0.35
C THR A 968 -20.69 44.98 0.68
N ARG A 969 -21.10 46.07 0.02
CA ARG A 969 -22.44 46.64 0.20
C ARG A 969 -23.50 45.58 -0.08
N ASP A 970 -24.48 45.45 0.82
CA ASP A 970 -25.59 44.49 0.74
C ASP A 970 -25.15 43.01 0.77
N ALA A 971 -23.97 42.70 1.34
CA ALA A 971 -23.46 41.35 1.57
C ALA A 971 -22.75 41.23 2.94
N GLU A 972 -22.60 40.00 3.43
CA GLU A 972 -21.87 39.72 4.67
C GLU A 972 -20.36 39.99 4.51
N PRO A 973 -19.68 40.48 5.55
CA PRO A 973 -18.22 40.67 5.54
C PRO A 973 -17.47 39.36 5.24
N VAL A 974 -16.40 39.45 4.44
CA VAL A 974 -15.50 38.34 4.17
C VAL A 974 -14.13 38.64 4.80
N SER A 975 -13.56 37.69 5.54
CA SER A 975 -12.26 37.87 6.17
C SER A 975 -11.12 37.95 5.14
N TYR A 976 -10.24 38.95 5.29
CA TYR A 976 -8.97 39.05 4.57
C TYR A 976 -7.94 38.12 5.21
N THR A 977 -7.40 37.21 4.41
CA THR A 977 -6.93 35.85 4.75
C THR A 977 -8.10 34.86 4.83
N SER A 978 -8.63 34.50 3.65
CA SER A 978 -9.73 33.55 3.53
C SER A 978 -9.40 32.21 4.18
N ASN A 979 -10.41 31.60 4.80
CA ASN A 979 -10.34 30.33 5.53
C ASN A 979 -9.44 30.34 6.78
N ALA A 980 -9.08 31.50 7.32
CA ALA A 980 -8.44 31.61 8.63
C ALA A 980 -9.46 31.32 9.75
N PRO A 981 -9.09 30.54 10.80
CA PRO A 981 -9.89 30.43 12.02
C PRO A 981 -10.14 31.80 12.65
N ARG A 982 -11.38 32.07 13.09
CA ARG A 982 -11.71 33.35 13.75
C ARG A 982 -11.22 33.47 15.19
N GLY A 983 -11.11 32.36 15.90
CA GLY A 983 -10.74 32.33 17.30
C GLY A 983 -9.99 31.05 17.67
N PRO A 984 -10.00 30.64 18.95
CA PRO A 984 -9.20 29.52 19.42
C PRO A 984 -9.47 28.20 18.70
N VAL A 985 -8.39 27.44 18.47
CA VAL A 985 -8.42 26.11 17.86
C VAL A 985 -8.03 25.07 18.91
N VAL A 986 -8.77 23.97 19.00
CA VAL A 986 -8.45 22.83 19.87
C VAL A 986 -8.39 21.57 19.02
N ALA A 987 -7.30 20.81 19.14
CA ALA A 987 -7.13 19.55 18.42
C ALA A 987 -7.60 18.35 19.27
N LEU A 988 -8.12 17.32 18.61
CA LEU A 988 -8.41 16.02 19.20
C LEU A 988 -7.53 14.95 18.55
N ALA A 989 -6.83 14.18 19.36
CA ALA A 989 -6.02 13.05 18.92
C ALA A 989 -6.26 11.82 19.81
N ASP A 990 -6.03 10.63 19.28
CA ASP A 990 -6.10 9.40 20.05
C ASP A 990 -5.00 8.41 19.64
N GLU A 991 -4.97 7.26 20.29
CA GLU A 991 -3.99 6.21 20.01
C GLU A 991 -4.02 5.68 18.58
N MET A 992 -5.06 5.99 17.80
CA MET A 992 -5.18 5.60 16.40
C MET A 992 -4.77 6.73 15.44
N THR A 993 -4.50 7.94 15.93
CA THR A 993 -3.85 9.01 15.17
C THR A 993 -2.41 8.57 14.84
N SER A 994 -2.12 8.35 13.56
CA SER A 994 -0.95 7.57 13.12
C SER A 994 -0.13 8.28 12.04
N SER A 995 1.20 8.09 12.05
CA SER A 995 2.11 8.49 10.98
C SER A 995 2.11 10.00 10.75
N ASP A 996 1.74 10.48 9.57
CA ASP A 996 1.59 11.92 9.35
C ASP A 996 0.51 12.55 10.27
N GLY A 997 -0.36 11.74 10.88
CA GLY A 997 -1.23 12.10 12.01
C GLY A 997 -0.46 12.38 13.32
N ASP A 998 0.60 11.62 13.62
CA ASP A 998 1.53 11.95 14.71
C ASP A 998 2.24 13.27 14.39
N MET A 999 2.70 13.44 13.14
CA MET A 999 3.44 14.63 12.69
C MET A 999 2.60 15.91 12.77
N ILE A 1000 1.32 15.89 12.34
CA ILE A 1000 0.44 17.06 12.49
C ILE A 1000 0.22 17.39 13.97
N THR A 1001 0.11 16.39 14.84
CA THR A 1001 -0.12 16.59 16.27
C THR A 1001 1.10 17.23 16.91
N ALA A 1002 2.31 16.77 16.56
CA ALA A 1002 3.56 17.41 16.96
C ALA A 1002 3.65 18.85 16.43
N ALA A 1003 3.40 19.06 15.13
CA ALA A 1003 3.47 20.38 14.50
C ALA A 1003 2.46 21.38 15.10
N PHE A 1004 1.24 20.93 15.40
CA PHE A 1004 0.20 21.74 16.03
C PHE A 1004 0.66 22.31 17.38
N LYS A 1005 1.31 21.46 18.20
CA LYS A 1005 1.90 21.86 19.48
C LYS A 1005 3.13 22.75 19.30
N LEU A 1006 4.05 22.39 18.41
CA LEU A 1006 5.28 23.15 18.16
C LEU A 1006 5.02 24.57 17.65
N GLN A 1007 3.96 24.75 16.86
CA GLN A 1007 3.54 26.06 16.33
C GLN A 1007 2.64 26.83 17.30
N GLY A 1008 2.27 26.24 18.44
CA GLY A 1008 1.42 26.90 19.45
C GLY A 1008 0.00 27.22 18.95
N ILE A 1009 -0.55 26.40 18.04
CA ILE A 1009 -1.89 26.65 17.45
C ILE A 1009 -2.99 26.53 18.52
N GLY A 1010 -2.84 25.60 19.46
CA GLY A 1010 -3.75 25.41 20.58
C GLY A 1010 -3.43 24.12 21.37
N PRO A 1011 -4.24 23.77 22.38
CA PRO A 1011 -4.07 22.52 23.12
C PRO A 1011 -4.57 21.32 22.32
N VAL A 1012 -3.94 20.16 22.55
CA VAL A 1012 -4.38 18.86 22.07
C VAL A 1012 -5.07 18.09 23.21
N VAL A 1013 -6.27 17.57 22.95
CA VAL A 1013 -7.08 16.79 23.90
C VAL A 1013 -7.19 15.34 23.43
N GLY A 1014 -7.10 14.38 24.34
CA GLY A 1014 -7.41 12.98 24.05
C GLY A 1014 -6.43 11.98 24.66
N THR A 1015 -5.82 11.12 23.85
CA THR A 1015 -4.82 10.13 24.30
C THR A 1015 -3.58 10.20 23.44
N ARG A 1016 -2.45 9.70 23.97
CA ARG A 1016 -1.18 9.62 23.24
C ARG A 1016 -1.37 8.95 21.89
N THR A 1017 -0.75 9.50 20.86
CA THR A 1017 -0.87 9.04 19.47
C THR A 1017 -0.10 7.73 19.21
N TRP A 1018 -0.28 7.15 18.02
CA TRP A 1018 0.26 5.83 17.67
C TRP A 1018 1.80 5.77 17.74
N GLY A 1019 2.50 6.82 17.36
CA GLY A 1019 3.95 6.91 17.51
C GLY A 1019 4.76 6.19 16.47
N GLY A 1020 4.36 6.23 15.20
CA GLY A 1020 5.17 5.68 14.11
C GLY A 1020 5.46 6.73 13.07
N VAL A 1021 6.67 7.29 13.01
CA VAL A 1021 7.04 8.40 12.11
C VAL A 1021 8.29 8.12 11.28
N VAL A 1022 8.67 6.85 11.12
CA VAL A 1022 9.65 6.43 10.11
C VAL A 1022 8.93 6.07 8.83
N GLY A 1023 8.78 7.06 7.94
CA GLY A 1023 8.08 6.89 6.67
C GLY A 1023 8.72 5.82 5.78
N MET A 1024 7.91 5.07 5.05
CA MET A 1024 8.40 4.06 4.12
C MET A 1024 8.74 4.67 2.75
N THR A 1025 9.68 4.05 2.03
CA THR A 1025 9.87 4.29 0.59
C THR A 1025 9.49 3.04 -0.19
N GLY A 1026 8.61 3.20 -1.19
CA GLY A 1026 8.24 2.15 -2.13
C GLY A 1026 7.44 0.97 -1.55
N ARG A 1027 6.93 0.13 -2.46
CA ARG A 1027 6.45 -1.22 -2.16
C ARG A 1027 7.32 -2.19 -2.95
N HIS A 1028 8.18 -2.93 -2.27
CA HIS A 1028 9.11 -3.85 -2.93
C HIS A 1028 8.40 -5.19 -3.16
N ARG A 1029 8.21 -5.57 -4.42
CA ARG A 1029 7.64 -6.86 -4.81
C ARG A 1029 8.75 -7.92 -4.95
N LEU A 1030 8.68 -8.94 -4.10
CA LEU A 1030 9.56 -10.12 -4.12
C LEU A 1030 9.16 -11.08 -5.25
N ALA A 1031 9.99 -12.08 -5.55
CA ALA A 1031 9.77 -12.99 -6.68
C ALA A 1031 8.42 -13.74 -6.62
N ASP A 1032 8.01 -14.17 -5.42
CA ASP A 1032 6.76 -14.89 -5.20
C ASP A 1032 5.49 -14.03 -5.34
N GLY A 1033 5.67 -12.70 -5.38
CA GLY A 1033 4.60 -11.70 -5.41
C GLY A 1033 4.32 -11.04 -4.05
N THR A 1034 4.96 -11.50 -2.97
CA THR A 1034 4.87 -10.86 -1.65
C THR A 1034 5.43 -9.44 -1.73
N GLN A 1035 4.81 -8.51 -1.00
CA GLN A 1035 5.21 -7.11 -0.96
C GLN A 1035 5.68 -6.73 0.45
N ILE A 1036 6.82 -6.05 0.52
CA ILE A 1036 7.35 -5.46 1.75
C ILE A 1036 7.52 -3.95 1.62
N THR A 1037 7.50 -3.25 2.74
CA THR A 1037 7.86 -1.83 2.85
C THR A 1037 9.08 -1.69 3.76
N VAL A 1038 10.00 -0.79 3.41
CA VAL A 1038 11.18 -0.52 4.24
C VAL A 1038 11.05 0.86 4.91
N PRO A 1039 11.18 0.95 6.24
CA PRO A 1039 11.26 2.21 6.97
C PRO A 1039 12.54 2.96 6.61
N MET A 1040 12.42 4.02 5.80
CA MET A 1040 13.57 4.72 5.18
C MET A 1040 13.64 6.21 5.56
N ASN A 1041 12.50 6.85 5.82
CA ASN A 1041 12.39 8.29 6.01
C ASN A 1041 12.03 8.61 7.47
N ALA A 1042 13.01 8.57 8.37
CA ALA A 1042 12.79 8.92 9.77
C ALA A 1042 12.51 10.42 9.95
N ALA A 1043 11.40 10.75 10.60
CA ALA A 1043 11.09 12.13 10.98
C ALA A 1043 11.85 12.55 12.24
N TRP A 1044 12.36 13.76 12.25
CA TRP A 1044 13.03 14.38 13.39
C TRP A 1044 12.42 15.76 13.65
N PHE A 1045 12.11 16.06 14.91
CA PHE A 1045 11.57 17.36 15.32
C PHE A 1045 12.42 17.95 16.44
N HIS A 1046 12.71 19.25 16.39
CA HIS A 1046 13.67 19.88 17.30
C HIS A 1046 13.40 19.68 18.81
N LEU A 1047 12.14 19.61 19.25
CA LEU A 1047 11.82 19.35 20.67
C LEU A 1047 11.61 17.86 21.00
N TYR A 1048 11.43 17.01 20.00
CA TYR A 1048 11.18 15.58 20.20
C TYR A 1048 12.41 14.71 19.86
N GLY A 1049 13.38 15.25 19.12
CA GLY A 1049 14.39 14.47 18.44
C GLY A 1049 13.76 13.41 17.53
N TRP A 1050 14.21 12.17 17.69
CA TRP A 1050 13.61 10.97 17.07
C TRP A 1050 12.49 10.36 17.92
N GLY A 1051 12.22 10.90 19.11
CA GLY A 1051 11.43 10.26 20.16
C GLY A 1051 9.92 10.22 19.93
N VAL A 1052 9.41 10.70 18.78
CA VAL A 1052 8.02 10.42 18.39
C VAL A 1052 7.89 8.97 17.92
N GLU A 1053 8.91 8.43 17.26
CA GLU A 1053 8.94 7.02 16.85
C GLU A 1053 8.94 6.10 18.08
N ASN A 1054 8.11 5.07 18.01
CA ASN A 1054 7.84 4.10 19.05
C ASN A 1054 7.32 4.69 20.38
N HIS A 1055 6.78 5.92 20.38
CA HIS A 1055 6.22 6.56 21.58
C HIS A 1055 4.93 7.32 21.28
N GLY A 1056 4.92 8.19 20.27
CA GLY A 1056 3.81 9.09 19.96
C GLY A 1056 3.97 10.47 20.56
N VAL A 1057 2.95 11.29 20.37
CA VAL A 1057 2.87 12.66 20.86
C VAL A 1057 1.95 12.67 22.08
N GLU A 1058 2.47 13.17 23.20
CA GLU A 1058 1.67 13.38 24.40
C GLU A 1058 0.67 14.52 24.18
N VAL A 1059 -0.57 14.31 24.60
CA VAL A 1059 -1.61 15.34 24.58
C VAL A 1059 -1.44 16.31 25.75
N ASP A 1060 -2.00 17.53 25.63
CA ASP A 1060 -1.97 18.51 26.72
C ASP A 1060 -3.02 18.21 27.79
N ILE A 1061 -4.16 17.64 27.38
CA ILE A 1061 -5.27 17.29 28.28
C ILE A 1061 -5.71 15.86 27.98
N GLU A 1062 -5.42 14.95 28.92
CA GLU A 1062 -5.83 13.55 28.79
C GLU A 1062 -7.35 13.39 28.93
N ALA A 1063 -7.96 12.69 27.98
CA ALA A 1063 -9.37 12.34 27.98
C ALA A 1063 -9.56 10.96 27.34
N LEU A 1064 -9.92 9.96 28.14
CA LEU A 1064 -10.15 8.59 27.70
C LEU A 1064 -11.63 8.26 27.56
N ARG A 1065 -12.00 7.60 26.46
CA ARG A 1065 -13.34 7.02 26.29
C ARG A 1065 -13.33 5.51 26.58
N SER A 1066 -13.61 5.16 27.84
CA SER A 1066 -13.73 3.77 28.30
C SER A 1066 -14.87 2.99 27.63
N PRO A 1067 -14.87 1.64 27.69
CA PRO A 1067 -15.97 0.83 27.20
C PRO A 1067 -17.35 1.17 27.79
N LEU A 1068 -17.41 1.60 29.06
CA LEU A 1068 -18.65 2.06 29.68
C LEU A 1068 -19.13 3.39 29.07
N HIS A 1069 -18.22 4.33 28.79
CA HIS A 1069 -18.57 5.55 28.04
C HIS A 1069 -19.15 5.25 26.66
N TRP A 1070 -18.68 4.21 26.00
CA TRP A 1070 -19.25 3.75 24.74
C TRP A 1070 -20.65 3.17 24.91
N ALA A 1071 -20.82 2.26 25.87
CA ALA A 1071 -22.09 1.60 26.15
C ALA A 1071 -23.20 2.59 26.55
N GLU A 1072 -22.85 3.64 27.29
CA GLU A 1072 -23.75 4.71 27.73
C GLU A 1072 -23.93 5.82 26.67
N GLY A 1073 -23.22 5.77 25.55
CA GLY A 1073 -23.28 6.80 24.50
C GLY A 1073 -22.62 8.13 24.86
N ARG A 1074 -21.81 8.20 25.93
CA ARG A 1074 -21.12 9.43 26.37
C ARG A 1074 -19.92 9.78 25.49
N HIS A 1075 -19.64 11.08 25.35
CA HIS A 1075 -18.58 11.63 24.49
C HIS A 1075 -17.53 12.46 25.26
N PRO A 1076 -16.79 11.86 26.23
CA PRO A 1076 -15.91 12.59 27.12
C PRO A 1076 -14.83 13.41 26.40
N GLN A 1077 -14.16 12.83 25.40
CA GLN A 1077 -13.13 13.52 24.60
C GLN A 1077 -13.65 14.80 23.94
N LEU A 1078 -14.77 14.70 23.20
CA LEU A 1078 -15.41 15.87 22.56
C LEU A 1078 -15.89 16.88 23.60
N GLY A 1079 -16.47 16.42 24.71
CA GLY A 1079 -16.93 17.30 25.78
C GLY A 1079 -15.81 18.08 26.45
N VAL A 1080 -14.64 17.47 26.65
CA VAL A 1080 -13.44 18.17 27.17
C VAL A 1080 -12.92 19.17 26.15
N ALA A 1081 -12.81 18.80 24.87
CA ALA A 1081 -12.34 19.71 23.83
C ALA A 1081 -13.26 20.92 23.62
N VAL A 1082 -14.59 20.72 23.59
CA VAL A 1082 -15.56 21.81 23.48
C VAL A 1082 -15.45 22.76 24.68
N ARG A 1083 -15.39 22.23 25.90
CA ARG A 1083 -15.25 23.05 27.11
C ARG A 1083 -13.96 23.87 27.09
N THR A 1084 -12.85 23.24 26.71
CA THR A 1084 -11.55 23.90 26.55
C THR A 1084 -11.62 25.02 25.51
N ALA A 1085 -12.26 24.78 24.36
CA ALA A 1085 -12.42 25.78 23.32
C ALA A 1085 -13.26 26.98 23.78
N LEU A 1086 -14.34 26.74 24.53
CA LEU A 1086 -15.17 27.80 25.10
C LEU A 1086 -14.44 28.62 26.16
N GLU A 1087 -13.70 27.98 27.05
CA GLU A 1087 -12.87 28.66 28.06
C GLU A 1087 -11.77 29.51 27.42
N LEU A 1088 -11.16 29.03 26.32
CA LEU A 1088 -10.20 29.81 25.56
C LEU A 1088 -10.86 30.98 24.83
N LEU A 1089 -12.07 30.79 24.29
CA LEU A 1089 -12.83 31.82 23.58
C LEU A 1089 -13.21 32.98 24.50
N GLU A 1090 -13.51 32.71 25.77
CA GLU A 1090 -13.77 33.75 26.78
C GLU A 1090 -12.53 34.62 27.05
N ARG A 1091 -11.33 34.04 26.99
CA ARG A 1091 -10.06 34.73 27.21
C ARG A 1091 -9.52 35.41 25.95
N HIS A 1092 -9.81 34.82 24.79
CA HIS A 1092 -9.36 35.27 23.48
C HIS A 1092 -10.57 35.28 22.53
N PRO A 1093 -11.35 36.38 22.51
CA PRO A 1093 -12.53 36.48 21.68
C PRO A 1093 -12.23 36.27 20.20
N ALA A 1094 -13.19 35.72 19.46
CA ALA A 1094 -13.09 35.58 18.03
C ALA A 1094 -12.96 36.94 17.33
N ALA A 1095 -12.20 37.01 16.24
CA ALA A 1095 -12.14 38.19 15.39
C ALA A 1095 -13.52 38.45 14.77
N ASP A 1096 -14.00 39.69 14.88
CA ASP A 1096 -15.24 40.18 14.32
C ASP A 1096 -14.97 41.25 13.24
N PRO A 1097 -15.85 41.37 12.22
CA PRO A 1097 -15.76 42.46 11.26
C PRO A 1097 -16.05 43.81 11.92
N PRO A 1098 -15.43 44.90 11.44
CA PRO A 1098 -15.80 46.24 11.87
C PRO A 1098 -17.23 46.59 11.41
N ASN A 1099 -17.88 47.51 12.13
CA ASN A 1099 -19.13 48.12 11.70
C ASN A 1099 -18.87 49.47 10.97
N LEU A 1100 -19.92 50.12 10.46
CA LEU A 1100 -19.79 51.38 9.70
C LEU A 1100 -19.84 52.66 10.56
N SER A 1101 -19.66 52.58 11.89
CA SER A 1101 -19.73 53.77 12.77
C SER A 1101 -18.59 54.77 12.50
N ASP A 1102 -17.41 54.27 12.11
CA ASP A 1102 -16.17 55.05 12.05
C ASP A 1102 -15.73 55.32 10.60
N VAL A 1103 -16.66 55.28 9.64
CA VAL A 1103 -16.36 55.59 8.24
C VAL A 1103 -15.98 57.07 8.09
N PRO A 1104 -14.97 57.42 7.27
CA PRO A 1104 -14.57 58.81 7.08
C PRO A 1104 -15.73 59.69 6.58
N ASP A 1105 -15.97 60.81 7.26
CA ASP A 1105 -16.88 61.83 6.77
C ASP A 1105 -16.25 62.56 5.58
N ARG A 1106 -16.73 62.25 4.38
CA ARG A 1106 -16.29 62.88 3.12
C ARG A 1106 -17.21 64.01 2.68
N ARG A 1107 -18.07 64.55 3.56
CA ARG A 1107 -18.83 65.77 3.26
C ARG A 1107 -17.87 66.87 2.83
N ARG A 1108 -18.24 67.59 1.75
CA ARG A 1108 -17.46 68.73 1.28
C ARG A 1108 -17.36 69.75 2.41
N PRO A 1109 -16.16 70.25 2.76
CA PRO A 1109 -16.06 71.31 3.75
C PRO A 1109 -16.84 72.54 3.28
N PRO A 1110 -17.43 73.33 4.19
CA PRO A 1110 -18.09 74.58 3.82
C PRO A 1110 -17.09 75.49 3.10
N LEU A 1111 -17.56 76.19 2.05
CA LEU A 1111 -16.77 77.25 1.44
C LEU A 1111 -16.46 78.30 2.52
N PRO A 1112 -15.22 78.80 2.64
CA PRO A 1112 -14.96 79.94 3.48
C PRO A 1112 -15.85 81.11 3.05
N PRO A 1113 -16.31 81.95 4.00
CA PRO A 1113 -17.14 83.10 3.65
C PRO A 1113 -16.45 83.93 2.56
N ARG A 1114 -17.19 84.27 1.51
CA ARG A 1114 -16.74 85.26 0.53
C ARG A 1114 -16.45 86.54 1.30
N GLY A 1115 -15.23 87.07 1.20
CA GLY A 1115 -14.91 88.36 1.80
C GLY A 1115 -15.93 89.41 1.34
N THR A 1116 -16.64 90.00 2.29
CA THR A 1116 -17.51 91.15 2.05
C THR A 1116 -16.63 92.38 1.83
N ASN A 1117 -16.69 92.97 0.63
CA ASN A 1117 -16.40 94.40 0.47
C ASN A 1117 -17.69 95.16 0.69
#